data_AF-A0A8C5GP03-F1
#
_entry.id   AF-A0A8C5GP03-F1
#
_cell.length_a   1.000
_cell.length_b   1.000
_cell.length_c   1.000
_cell.angle_alpha   90.00
_cell.angle_beta   90.00
_cell.angle_gamma   90.00
#
_symmetry.space_group_name_H-M   'P 1'
#
loop_
_entity.id
_entity.type
_entity.pdbx_description
1 polymer ?
#
loop_
_entity_poly.entity_id
_entity_poly.type
_entity_poly.pdbx_seq_one_letter_code
_entity_poly.pdbx_strand_id
1 'polypeptide(L)'
;MCAQSAEHKMETETEGDERQGEQRKRRKLSKVWDHYKLKREQNTVQCVYCKTELAYHNSTTSMLQHLSRKHPLYASSLPSGSNSKSQSGTLDSFVQRAPSCSTAQAADFTDRILNMIVTDMRPLSMVEDEGFQKMIFAFNPNYALPSRTYFMKIMEKKYEDIKGKLKNMLKETDSIALTIDIWTSVATEAYLGVTCHFLGEDWGMESHSLTTMPLEERHTATNIAEWIEDVIAKFNISPEKIKAVVHDNGANVVAAAKILAEKNGWASVRCAGHTLNLVVQGALKKNQAISKCVAAARCLVEHFKKSELACTKLKDKQQQMGTPSHMLVQDVSTRWNSTFHMLSRLLEQRWPVTAALSDPAVTPRGKHYLDLKPEQWDVIQELNQALEPFEGATVFLSGQEYVTLSALPQLVQSLKKSIQTPAFETAPVKSYHTDVTEQITARWQGLDVFQPESNHILLAAALDPRFRKLKFLSPDEVFKVQSTVQTLALAAKKEAKQKNASEIGSPITTQDKPLTSAKSLLEKILGSSDSSTSDEEDEEQQLSQNVQKEVLMYFGEHPLSKKENPLSWWKVNAARYPTLSKLAQSFLCIPATSTPSERLFSAAGNIASKRRASLSSEHVDMLTFLHCNHRLL
;
A
#
# COMPACT_ATOMS: atom_id res chain seq x y z
N MET A 1 29.01 -7.61 -29.25
CA MET A 1 30.05 -7.21 -30.23
C MET A 1 30.88 -6.11 -29.60
N CYS A 2 32.20 -6.20 -29.74
CA CYS A 2 33.25 -5.56 -28.95
C CYS A 2 33.20 -4.02 -28.78
N ALA A 3 33.68 -3.58 -27.61
CA ALA A 3 34.53 -2.39 -27.31
C ALA A 3 34.14 -1.81 -25.93
N GLN A 4 34.99 -1.28 -25.06
CA GLN A 4 36.43 -1.30 -24.83
C GLN A 4 36.62 -0.73 -23.40
N SER A 5 37.60 -1.24 -22.67
CA SER A 5 37.96 -0.82 -21.31
C SER A 5 38.69 0.53 -21.32
N ALA A 6 38.43 1.38 -20.33
CA ALA A 6 39.29 2.51 -19.99
C ALA A 6 39.34 2.67 -18.46
N GLU A 7 40.46 2.24 -17.87
CA GLU A 7 40.88 2.54 -16.51
C GLU A 7 41.43 3.97 -16.46
N HIS A 8 41.04 4.75 -15.45
CA HIS A 8 41.77 5.96 -15.09
C HIS A 8 42.01 6.00 -13.58
N LYS A 9 43.31 6.00 -13.24
CA LYS A 9 43.89 6.07 -11.90
C LYS A 9 43.69 7.46 -11.30
N MET A 10 43.30 7.48 -10.03
CA MET A 10 43.42 8.63 -9.13
C MET A 10 44.90 8.88 -8.82
N GLU A 11 45.36 10.11 -9.03
CA GLU A 11 46.55 10.66 -8.37
C GLU A 11 46.10 11.79 -7.43
N THR A 12 46.59 11.69 -6.20
CA THR A 12 46.39 12.59 -5.07
C THR A 12 47.45 13.69 -5.08
N GLU A 13 47.03 14.96 -5.05
CA GLU A 13 47.91 16.07 -4.66
C GLU A 13 47.29 16.83 -3.48
N THR A 14 48.06 16.83 -2.39
CA THR A 14 47.87 17.61 -1.17
C THR A 14 48.72 18.87 -1.26
N GLU A 15 48.10 20.05 -1.14
CA GLU A 15 48.81 21.28 -0.78
C GLU A 15 48.04 22.00 0.33
N GLY A 16 48.72 22.18 1.46
CA GLY A 16 48.34 23.10 2.52
C GLY A 16 49.14 24.40 2.39
N ASP A 17 48.54 25.53 2.76
CA ASP A 17 49.27 26.77 3.03
C ASP A 17 48.66 27.50 4.24
N GLU A 18 49.48 27.63 5.27
CA GLU A 18 49.27 28.45 6.46
C GLU A 18 49.81 29.86 6.20
N ARG A 19 48.98 30.92 6.21
CA ARG A 19 49.46 32.30 6.49
C ARG A 19 48.47 33.16 7.28
N GLN A 20 48.79 33.28 8.57
CA GLN A 20 48.87 34.50 9.39
C GLN A 20 47.96 35.70 9.06
N GLY A 21 46.95 35.92 9.93
CA GLY A 21 46.94 37.08 10.83
C GLY A 21 46.91 38.51 10.27
N GLU A 22 45.86 38.90 9.55
CA GLU A 22 45.45 40.31 9.39
C GLU A 22 44.10 40.58 10.07
N GLN A 23 44.10 41.47 11.09
CA GLN A 23 42.88 41.96 11.74
C GLN A 23 42.02 42.77 10.75
N ARG A 24 41.07 42.09 10.09
CA ARG A 24 40.07 42.71 9.21
C ARG A 24 39.19 43.71 9.98
N LYS A 25 39.34 45.02 9.67
CA LYS A 25 38.38 46.08 10.05
C LYS A 25 36.98 45.70 9.56
N ARG A 26 36.03 45.45 10.47
CA ARG A 26 34.60 45.21 10.17
C ARG A 26 34.04 46.35 9.29
N ARG A 27 33.55 46.00 8.09
CA ARG A 27 32.82 46.92 7.19
C ARG A 27 31.51 47.36 7.83
N LYS A 28 31.27 48.68 7.90
CA LYS A 28 30.01 49.27 8.36
C LYS A 28 28.96 49.11 7.24
N LEU A 29 27.93 48.30 7.45
CA LEU A 29 26.94 47.90 6.42
C LEU A 29 25.74 48.85 6.28
N SER A 30 25.56 49.84 7.16
CA SER A 30 24.40 50.75 7.14
C SER A 30 24.80 52.19 6.80
N LYS A 31 24.08 52.85 5.88
CA LYS A 31 24.28 54.25 5.49
C LYS A 31 24.13 55.25 6.64
N VAL A 32 23.47 54.87 7.75
CA VAL A 32 23.36 55.76 8.92
C VAL A 32 24.72 56.12 9.52
N TRP A 33 25.75 55.29 9.29
CA TRP A 33 27.09 55.51 9.79
C TRP A 33 27.80 56.72 9.18
N ASP A 34 27.30 57.25 8.06
CA ASP A 34 27.86 58.47 7.44
C ASP A 34 27.61 59.72 8.31
N HIS A 35 26.66 59.63 9.25
CA HIS A 35 26.27 60.73 10.14
C HIS A 35 26.80 60.61 11.58
N TYR A 36 27.56 59.55 11.91
CA TYR A 36 28.03 59.27 13.27
C TYR A 36 29.49 58.81 13.33
N LYS A 37 30.22 59.31 14.34
CA LYS A 37 31.59 58.87 14.68
C LYS A 37 31.56 57.90 15.85
N LEU A 38 32.20 56.73 15.69
CA LEU A 38 32.28 55.70 16.73
C LEU A 38 33.48 55.94 17.64
N LYS A 39 33.25 56.03 18.95
CA LYS A 39 34.31 56.03 19.98
C LYS A 39 34.41 54.64 20.60
N ARG A 40 35.37 53.84 20.13
CA ARG A 40 35.49 52.41 20.48
C ARG A 40 35.83 52.15 21.95
N GLU A 41 36.53 53.08 22.61
CA GLU A 41 36.98 52.92 24.00
C GLU A 41 35.84 53.07 25.03
N GLN A 42 34.74 53.74 24.66
CA GLN A 42 33.62 54.03 25.56
C GLN A 42 32.29 53.40 25.11
N ASN A 43 32.30 52.62 24.02
CA ASN A 43 31.12 52.00 23.42
C ASN A 43 29.98 53.02 23.12
N THR A 44 30.35 54.25 22.76
CA THR A 44 29.44 55.34 22.39
C THR A 44 29.63 55.79 20.94
N VAL A 45 28.58 56.33 20.36
CA VAL A 45 28.56 56.97 19.04
C VAL A 45 28.18 58.44 19.19
N GLN A 46 28.95 59.31 18.54
CA GLN A 46 28.73 60.75 18.57
C GLN A 46 28.13 61.24 17.25
N CYS A 47 27.03 61.99 17.34
CA CYS A 47 26.43 62.64 16.18
C CYS A 47 27.36 63.73 15.63
N VAL A 48 27.58 63.75 14.31
CA VAL A 48 28.46 64.74 13.68
C VAL A 48 27.90 66.16 13.79
N TYR A 49 26.56 66.30 13.77
CA TYR A 49 25.84 67.57 13.70
C TYR A 49 25.63 68.23 15.06
N CYS A 50 25.03 67.54 16.03
CA CYS A 50 24.72 68.11 17.35
C CYS A 50 25.70 67.70 18.46
N LYS A 51 26.73 66.89 18.15
CA LYS A 51 27.73 66.37 19.09
C LYS A 51 27.18 65.52 20.25
N THR A 52 25.87 65.24 20.28
CA THR A 52 25.24 64.32 21.24
C THR A 52 25.87 62.94 21.16
N GLU A 53 26.18 62.35 22.32
CA GLU A 53 26.70 60.99 22.43
C GLU A 53 25.58 60.01 22.80
N LEU A 54 25.55 58.87 22.12
CA LEU A 54 24.57 57.80 22.32
C LEU A 54 25.31 56.50 22.64
N ALA A 55 24.79 55.69 23.57
CA ALA A 55 25.31 54.36 23.82
C ALA A 55 25.09 53.45 22.59
N TYR A 56 26.10 52.65 22.24
CA TYR A 56 26.06 51.78 21.08
C TYR A 56 26.22 50.30 21.47
N HIS A 57 25.13 49.54 21.32
CA HIS A 57 25.07 48.10 21.59
C HIS A 57 24.79 47.32 20.30
N ASN A 58 25.70 47.42 19.32
CA ASN A 58 25.64 46.67 18.05
C ASN A 58 24.35 46.81 17.21
N SER A 59 23.50 47.79 17.49
CA SER A 59 22.28 48.12 16.75
C SER A 59 22.30 49.57 16.27
N THR A 60 21.67 49.81 15.12
CA THR A 60 21.61 51.15 14.49
C THR A 60 20.32 51.91 14.80
N THR A 61 19.38 51.29 15.54
CA THR A 61 18.05 51.85 15.81
C THR A 61 18.08 53.18 16.55
N SER A 62 18.92 53.31 17.59
CA SER A 62 19.03 54.56 18.37
C SER A 62 19.61 55.72 17.53
N MET A 63 20.52 55.41 16.60
CA MET A 63 21.08 56.39 15.66
C MET A 63 20.03 56.86 14.64
N LEU A 64 19.20 55.95 14.11
CA LEU A 64 18.12 56.28 13.18
C LEU A 64 17.03 57.12 13.85
N GLN A 65 16.61 56.76 15.07
CA GLN A 65 15.62 57.54 15.83
C GLN A 65 16.14 58.92 16.22
N HIS A 66 17.42 59.05 16.58
CA HIS A 66 18.01 60.37 16.85
C HIS A 66 18.05 61.22 15.57
N LEU A 67 18.48 60.63 14.44
CA LEU A 67 18.57 61.35 13.17
C LEU A 67 17.17 61.82 12.71
N SER A 68 16.15 60.96 12.80
CA SER A 68 14.78 61.32 12.40
C SER A 68 14.14 62.39 13.28
N ARG A 69 14.47 62.45 14.57
CA ARG A 69 13.88 63.40 15.52
C ARG A 69 14.60 64.75 15.59
N LYS A 70 15.94 64.76 15.54
CA LYS A 70 16.75 65.97 15.74
C LYS A 70 17.35 66.53 14.46
N HIS A 71 17.46 65.70 13.42
CA HIS A 71 18.08 66.05 12.14
C HIS A 71 17.23 65.59 10.94
N PRO A 72 15.95 65.99 10.84
CA PRO A 72 14.99 65.40 9.90
C PRO A 72 15.41 65.54 8.43
N LEU A 73 16.08 66.65 8.09
CA LEU A 73 16.59 66.93 6.75
C LEU A 73 17.57 65.87 6.23
N TYR A 74 18.34 65.25 7.14
CA TYR A 74 19.31 64.19 6.81
C TYR A 74 18.73 62.77 6.97
N ALA A 75 17.57 62.64 7.63
CA ALA A 75 16.84 61.37 7.74
C ALA A 75 16.10 61.00 6.45
N SER A 76 15.63 62.01 5.71
CA SER A 76 14.97 61.85 4.40
C SER A 76 15.86 61.28 3.29
N SER A 77 17.19 61.31 3.43
CA SER A 77 18.15 60.70 2.49
C SER A 77 18.44 59.21 2.74
N LEU A 78 17.82 58.60 3.75
CA LEU A 78 17.94 57.17 4.07
C LEU A 78 16.67 56.41 3.60
N PRO A 79 16.80 55.22 2.95
CA PRO A 79 15.64 54.46 2.51
C PRO A 79 14.78 54.05 3.71
N SER A 80 13.52 54.50 3.72
CA SER A 80 12.59 54.35 4.85
C SER A 80 11.92 52.97 4.84
N GLY A 81 12.24 52.14 5.85
CA GLY A 81 11.40 51.03 6.30
C GLY A 81 10.25 51.54 7.18
N SER A 82 9.08 50.94 7.03
CA SER A 82 7.77 51.42 7.48
C SER A 82 7.54 51.46 9.00
N ASN A 83 6.86 52.54 9.45
CA ASN A 83 5.62 52.57 10.26
C ASN A 83 5.60 53.60 11.39
N SER A 84 4.67 54.57 11.29
CA SER A 84 3.56 54.82 12.24
C SER A 84 3.05 56.27 12.08
N LYS A 85 1.82 56.41 11.57
CA LYS A 85 1.01 57.61 11.77
C LYS A 85 -0.04 57.26 12.82
N SER A 86 -0.04 58.00 13.91
CA SER A 86 -1.10 58.05 14.91
C SER A 86 -2.31 58.79 14.31
N GLN A 87 -3.49 58.17 14.32
CA GLN A 87 -4.76 58.88 14.19
C GLN A 87 -5.61 58.61 15.43
N SER A 88 -6.13 59.72 15.97
CA SER A 88 -7.09 59.80 17.05
C SER A 88 -8.39 59.08 16.70
N GLY A 89 -8.99 58.41 17.68
CA GLY A 89 -10.11 57.51 17.50
C GLY A 89 -11.46 58.17 17.24
N THR A 90 -12.29 57.45 16.50
CA THR A 90 -13.75 57.45 16.60
C THR A 90 -14.20 56.05 17.06
N LEU A 91 -15.17 56.03 17.98
CA LEU A 91 -15.71 54.86 18.68
C LEU A 91 -16.37 53.79 17.78
N ASP A 92 -16.41 54.01 16.46
CA ASP A 92 -17.03 53.11 15.48
C ASP A 92 -16.10 52.00 14.94
N SER A 93 -14.79 52.05 15.25
CA SER A 93 -13.83 51.03 14.79
C SER A 93 -13.77 49.76 15.66
N PHE A 94 -14.60 49.69 16.71
CA PHE A 94 -14.66 48.53 17.60
C PHE A 94 -15.63 47.43 17.14
N VAL A 95 -16.46 47.71 16.12
CA VAL A 95 -17.42 46.76 15.57
C VAL A 95 -17.06 46.50 14.10
N GLN A 96 -16.47 45.33 13.85
CA GLN A 96 -15.98 44.78 12.55
C GLN A 96 -14.45 44.76 12.37
N ARG A 97 -13.72 44.14 13.32
CA ARG A 97 -12.52 43.39 12.90
C ARG A 97 -12.99 42.25 11.99
N ALA A 98 -12.67 42.32 10.70
CA ALA A 98 -12.77 41.15 9.83
C ALA A 98 -12.08 39.96 10.52
N PRO A 99 -12.66 38.75 10.51
CA PRO A 99 -12.09 37.62 11.22
C PRO A 99 -10.73 37.28 10.62
N SER A 100 -9.64 37.67 11.30
CA SER A 100 -8.29 37.20 10.98
C SER A 100 -8.27 35.69 11.15
N CYS A 101 -7.71 34.96 10.18
CA CYS A 101 -7.56 33.51 10.28
C CYS A 101 -6.76 33.20 11.56
N SER A 102 -7.38 32.49 12.50
CA SER A 102 -6.70 32.13 13.74
C SER A 102 -5.58 31.12 13.45
N THR A 103 -4.57 31.04 14.32
CA THR A 103 -3.47 30.06 14.16
C THR A 103 -3.99 28.62 14.08
N ALA A 104 -5.05 28.31 14.83
CA ALA A 104 -5.69 27.00 14.80
C ALA A 104 -6.41 26.75 13.46
N GLN A 105 -7.11 27.75 12.92
CA GLN A 105 -7.76 27.64 11.61
C GLN A 105 -6.73 27.49 10.49
N ALA A 106 -5.64 28.26 10.52
CA ALA A 106 -4.56 28.15 9.56
C ALA A 106 -3.90 26.76 9.61
N ALA A 107 -3.72 26.18 10.80
CA ALA A 107 -3.21 24.82 10.95
C ALA A 107 -4.17 23.78 10.35
N ASP A 108 -5.47 23.86 10.63
CA ASP A 108 -6.49 22.96 10.06
C ASP A 108 -6.55 23.07 8.52
N PHE A 109 -6.54 24.28 7.96
CA PHE A 109 -6.47 24.46 6.51
C PHE A 109 -5.21 23.84 5.91
N THR A 110 -4.06 24.06 6.55
CA THR A 110 -2.79 23.50 6.07
C THR A 110 -2.80 21.97 6.11
N ASP A 111 -3.34 21.37 7.18
CA ASP A 111 -3.48 19.92 7.30
C ASP A 111 -4.42 19.36 6.22
N ARG A 112 -5.57 19.99 5.98
CA ARG A 112 -6.51 19.58 4.93
C ARG A 112 -5.91 19.68 3.54
N ILE A 113 -5.11 20.72 3.26
CA ILE A 113 -4.41 20.85 1.98
C ILE A 113 -3.38 19.73 1.83
N LEU A 114 -2.61 19.41 2.88
CA LEU A 114 -1.68 18.29 2.84
C LEU A 114 -2.42 16.96 2.62
N ASN A 115 -3.51 16.72 3.33
CA ASN A 115 -4.31 15.50 3.17
C ASN A 115 -4.85 15.39 1.75
N MET A 116 -5.34 16.47 1.14
CA MET A 116 -5.74 16.49 -0.27
C MET A 116 -4.55 16.19 -1.21
N ILE A 117 -3.37 16.77 -0.95
CA ILE A 117 -2.17 16.48 -1.75
C ILE A 117 -1.83 14.99 -1.68
N VAL A 118 -1.90 14.38 -0.50
CA VAL A 118 -1.62 12.95 -0.27
C VAL A 118 -2.70 12.06 -0.89
N THR A 119 -3.97 12.31 -0.58
CA THR A 119 -5.11 11.51 -1.06
C THR A 119 -5.23 11.56 -2.57
N ASP A 120 -5.14 12.76 -3.16
CA ASP A 120 -5.27 12.94 -4.62
C ASP A 120 -3.93 12.80 -5.35
N MET A 121 -2.87 12.44 -4.61
CA MET A 121 -1.54 12.20 -5.14
C MET A 121 -1.06 13.36 -5.99
N ARG A 122 -1.16 14.60 -5.50
CA ARG A 122 -0.71 15.83 -6.19
C ARG A 122 0.75 16.14 -5.88
N PRO A 123 1.48 16.87 -6.75
CA PRO A 123 2.84 17.27 -6.41
C PRO A 123 2.78 18.34 -5.30
N LEU A 124 3.74 18.33 -4.37
CA LEU A 124 3.83 19.36 -3.34
C LEU A 124 4.02 20.78 -3.93
N SER A 125 4.56 20.89 -5.15
CA SER A 125 4.66 22.16 -5.88
C SER A 125 3.31 22.78 -6.25
N MET A 126 2.20 22.03 -6.14
CA MET A 126 0.85 22.55 -6.41
C MET A 126 0.51 23.80 -5.58
N VAL A 127 1.09 23.92 -4.38
CA VAL A 127 0.89 25.11 -3.51
C VAL A 127 1.55 26.37 -4.06
N GLU A 128 2.44 26.22 -5.03
CA GLU A 128 3.14 27.31 -5.73
C GLU A 128 2.48 27.66 -7.07
N ASP A 129 1.49 26.87 -7.53
CA ASP A 129 0.79 27.12 -8.79
C ASP A 129 -0.15 28.33 -8.67
N GLU A 130 -0.03 29.28 -9.62
CA GLU A 130 -0.78 30.54 -9.61
C GLU A 130 -2.31 30.33 -9.50
N GLY A 131 -2.85 29.35 -10.24
CA GLY A 131 -4.28 29.04 -10.20
C GLY A 131 -4.75 28.52 -8.84
N PHE A 132 -3.95 27.67 -8.20
CA PHE A 132 -4.26 27.14 -6.87
C PHE A 132 -4.18 28.24 -5.81
N GLN A 133 -3.15 29.08 -5.86
CA GLN A 133 -3.01 30.23 -4.94
C GLN A 133 -4.20 31.20 -5.03
N LYS A 134 -4.62 31.55 -6.26
CA LYS A 134 -5.81 32.40 -6.48
C LYS A 134 -7.08 31.76 -5.93
N MET A 135 -7.25 30.45 -6.09
CA MET A 135 -8.38 29.72 -5.56
C MET A 135 -8.40 29.72 -4.02
N ILE A 136 -7.28 29.42 -3.37
CA ILE A 136 -7.18 29.43 -1.90
C ILE A 136 -7.43 30.85 -1.35
N PHE A 137 -6.88 31.88 -2.00
CA PHE A 137 -7.12 33.27 -1.64
C PHE A 137 -8.60 33.66 -1.77
N ALA A 138 -9.30 33.17 -2.80
CA ALA A 138 -10.73 33.42 -2.98
C ALA A 138 -11.58 32.76 -1.89
N PHE A 139 -11.22 31.55 -1.44
CA PHE A 139 -11.90 30.86 -0.34
C PHE A 139 -11.63 31.49 1.02
N ASN A 140 -10.38 31.89 1.28
CA ASN A 140 -9.99 32.53 2.52
C ASN A 140 -8.84 33.52 2.31
N PRO A 141 -9.14 34.82 2.11
CA PRO A 141 -8.13 35.86 1.92
C PRO A 141 -7.19 36.04 3.12
N ASN A 142 -7.62 35.60 4.31
CA ASN A 142 -6.88 35.77 5.56
C ASN A 142 -5.95 34.59 5.85
N TYR A 143 -5.96 33.53 5.05
CA TYR A 143 -5.05 32.39 5.17
C TYR A 143 -3.82 32.59 4.27
N ALA A 144 -2.63 32.68 4.89
CA ALA A 144 -1.37 32.70 4.17
C ALA A 144 -0.94 31.26 3.86
N LEU A 145 -1.04 30.87 2.58
CA LEU A 145 -0.63 29.54 2.11
C LEU A 145 0.88 29.32 2.33
N PRO A 146 1.29 28.27 3.06
CA PRO A 146 2.71 27.97 3.27
C PRO A 146 3.43 27.53 1.99
N SER A 147 4.77 27.63 2.01
CA SER A 147 5.61 27.21 0.88
C SER A 147 5.69 25.69 0.75
N ARG A 148 6.12 25.21 -0.43
CA ARG A 148 6.39 23.78 -0.68
C ARG A 148 7.30 23.16 0.37
N THR A 149 8.35 23.87 0.80
CA THR A 149 9.29 23.39 1.84
C THR A 149 8.61 23.24 3.19
N TYR A 150 7.63 24.08 3.52
CA TYR A 150 6.84 23.91 4.73
C TYR A 150 5.97 22.66 4.63
N PHE A 151 5.30 22.45 3.49
CA PHE A 151 4.51 21.25 3.22
C PHE A 151 5.35 19.95 3.26
N MET A 152 6.61 19.99 2.82
CA MET A 152 7.54 18.86 2.96
C MET A 152 7.77 18.50 4.45
N LYS A 153 8.06 19.48 5.30
CA LYS A 153 8.33 19.24 6.73
C LYS A 153 7.12 18.68 7.47
N ILE A 154 5.91 19.19 7.19
CA ILE A 154 4.70 18.66 7.83
C ILE A 154 4.34 17.26 7.31
N MET A 155 4.69 16.95 6.05
CA MET A 155 4.55 15.61 5.49
C MET A 155 5.48 14.62 6.18
N GLU A 156 6.76 14.95 6.35
CA GLU A 156 7.73 14.14 7.11
C GLU A 156 7.24 13.89 8.55
N LYS A 157 6.74 14.94 9.22
CA LYS A 157 6.16 14.80 10.56
C LYS A 157 4.95 13.85 10.55
N LYS A 158 4.03 14.04 9.61
CA LYS A 158 2.83 13.20 9.47
C LYS A 158 3.19 11.76 9.15
N TYR A 159 4.24 11.53 8.35
CA TYR A 159 4.79 10.19 8.11
C TYR A 159 5.21 9.51 9.41
N GLU A 160 6.01 10.18 10.26
CA GLU A 160 6.42 9.62 11.55
C GLU A 160 5.24 9.42 12.51
N ASP A 161 4.24 10.32 12.51
CA ASP A 161 3.02 10.17 13.32
C ASP A 161 2.23 8.90 12.90
N ILE A 162 1.99 8.70 11.60
CA ILE A 162 1.26 7.53 11.08
C ILE A 162 2.06 6.24 11.27
N LYS A 163 3.37 6.28 11.06
CA LYS A 163 4.28 5.17 11.35
C LYS A 163 4.24 4.79 12.83
N GLY A 164 4.19 5.77 13.73
CA GLY A 164 4.00 5.55 15.17
C GLY A 164 2.66 4.87 15.50
N LYS A 165 1.56 5.35 14.92
CA LYS A 165 0.23 4.69 15.05
C LYS A 165 0.28 3.23 14.57
N LEU A 166 0.87 2.99 13.41
CA LEU A 166 0.96 1.65 12.83
C LEU A 166 1.82 0.71 13.69
N LYS A 167 2.93 1.19 14.26
CA LYS A 167 3.74 0.42 15.22
C LYS A 167 2.92 -0.02 16.44
N ASN A 168 2.06 0.85 16.96
CA ASN A 168 1.20 0.51 18.10
C ASN A 168 0.18 -0.56 17.72
N MET A 169 -0.50 -0.41 16.58
CA MET A 169 -1.44 -1.41 16.06
C MET A 169 -0.76 -2.78 15.86
N LEU A 170 0.42 -2.81 15.25
CA LEU A 170 1.18 -4.05 15.02
C LEU A 170 1.72 -4.68 16.32
N LYS A 171 1.91 -3.89 17.37
CA LYS A 171 2.28 -4.39 18.69
C LYS A 171 1.14 -5.17 19.34
N GLU A 172 -0.09 -4.71 19.18
CA GLU A 172 -1.31 -5.33 19.73
C GLU A 172 -1.74 -6.58 18.95
N THR A 173 -1.42 -6.64 17.66
CA THR A 173 -1.75 -7.79 16.80
C THR A 173 -0.88 -9.02 17.08
N ASP A 174 -1.49 -10.20 17.20
CA ASP A 174 -0.77 -11.47 17.43
C ASP A 174 -0.23 -12.11 16.14
N SER A 175 -0.90 -11.92 15.00
CA SER A 175 -0.57 -12.58 13.74
C SER A 175 -0.65 -11.64 12.55
N ILE A 176 0.39 -11.66 11.72
CA ILE A 176 0.58 -10.78 10.56
C ILE A 176 0.91 -11.63 9.34
N ALA A 177 0.34 -11.27 8.19
CA ALA A 177 0.80 -11.73 6.88
C ALA A 177 1.43 -10.55 6.13
N LEU A 178 2.46 -10.83 5.33
CA LEU A 178 3.10 -9.83 4.49
C LEU A 178 2.78 -10.09 3.03
N THR A 179 2.56 -9.04 2.25
CA THR A 179 2.70 -9.10 0.80
C THR A 179 3.93 -8.31 0.38
N ILE A 180 4.75 -8.93 -0.46
CA ILE A 180 5.95 -8.31 -1.04
C ILE A 180 5.83 -8.30 -2.55
N ASP A 181 6.32 -7.23 -3.15
CA ASP A 181 6.46 -7.16 -4.60
C ASP A 181 7.60 -6.19 -4.95
N ILE A 182 8.30 -6.48 -6.04
CA ILE A 182 9.41 -5.65 -6.53
C ILE A 182 9.07 -5.21 -7.94
N TRP A 183 9.04 -3.90 -8.14
CA TRP A 183 8.74 -3.31 -9.44
C TRP A 183 9.81 -2.33 -9.87
N THR A 184 9.88 -2.12 -11.18
CA THR A 184 10.77 -1.12 -11.78
C THR A 184 9.92 0.01 -12.35
N SER A 185 10.24 1.23 -11.96
CA SER A 185 9.56 2.44 -12.40
C SER A 185 9.88 2.77 -13.86
N VAL A 186 9.10 3.69 -14.43
CA VAL A 186 9.36 4.23 -15.77
C VAL A 186 10.70 4.99 -15.82
N ALA A 187 11.18 5.47 -14.67
CA ALA A 187 12.50 6.08 -14.51
C ALA A 187 13.62 5.03 -14.33
N THR A 188 13.33 3.74 -14.53
CA THR A 188 14.27 2.61 -14.39
C THR A 188 14.80 2.38 -12.97
N GLU A 189 14.12 2.93 -11.98
CA GLU A 189 14.43 2.73 -10.56
C GLU A 189 13.62 1.55 -10.02
N ALA A 190 14.24 0.69 -9.23
CA ALA A 190 13.54 -0.43 -8.60
C ALA A 190 13.06 -0.07 -7.21
N TYR A 191 11.92 -0.62 -6.81
CA TYR A 191 11.31 -0.38 -5.52
C TYR A 191 10.75 -1.68 -4.94
N LEU A 192 10.96 -1.89 -3.63
CA LEU A 192 10.35 -2.96 -2.85
C LEU A 192 9.12 -2.41 -2.12
N GLY A 193 7.96 -2.95 -2.47
CA GLY A 193 6.72 -2.74 -1.72
C GLY A 193 6.53 -3.83 -0.68
N VAL A 194 6.33 -3.43 0.58
CA VAL A 194 5.90 -4.35 1.66
C VAL A 194 4.61 -3.83 2.25
N THR A 195 3.59 -4.70 2.31
CA THR A 195 2.31 -4.42 2.95
C THR A 195 2.05 -5.48 4.02
N CYS A 196 1.59 -5.08 5.20
CA CYS A 196 1.15 -6.01 6.23
C CYS A 196 -0.37 -6.16 6.21
N HIS A 197 -0.83 -7.36 6.59
CA HIS A 197 -2.22 -7.75 6.65
C HIS A 197 -2.49 -8.45 7.97
N PHE A 198 -3.56 -8.04 8.66
CA PHE A 198 -3.99 -8.67 9.90
C PHE A 198 -5.50 -8.46 10.08
N LEU A 199 -6.07 -9.16 11.06
CA LEU A 199 -7.46 -8.96 11.46
C LEU A 199 -7.51 -8.07 12.69
N GLY A 200 -8.30 -7.01 12.64
CA GLY A 200 -8.59 -6.17 13.80
C GLY A 200 -9.46 -6.88 14.84
N GLU A 201 -9.62 -6.28 16.02
CA GLU A 201 -10.47 -6.81 17.09
C GLU A 201 -11.93 -7.01 16.65
N ASP A 202 -12.38 -6.19 15.70
CA ASP A 202 -13.72 -6.23 15.15
C ASP A 202 -13.91 -7.30 14.06
N TRP A 203 -12.88 -8.12 13.78
CA TRP A 203 -12.78 -9.06 12.67
C TRP A 203 -12.77 -8.40 11.28
N GLY A 204 -12.41 -7.12 11.20
CA GLY A 204 -12.15 -6.41 9.95
C GLY A 204 -10.76 -6.75 9.39
N MET A 205 -10.67 -6.89 8.06
CA MET A 205 -9.38 -7.04 7.37
C MET A 205 -8.67 -5.68 7.33
N GLU A 206 -7.52 -5.61 7.99
CA GLU A 206 -6.63 -4.44 7.93
C GLU A 206 -5.47 -4.72 6.99
N SER A 207 -5.13 -3.72 6.17
CA SER A 207 -4.07 -3.81 5.17
C SER A 207 -3.33 -2.48 5.09
N HIS A 208 -2.07 -2.47 5.49
CA HIS A 208 -1.28 -1.26 5.63
C HIS A 208 0.07 -1.37 4.92
N SER A 209 0.40 -0.35 4.14
CA SER A 209 1.72 -0.26 3.50
C SER A 209 2.76 0.03 4.58
N LEU A 210 3.83 -0.78 4.62
CA LEU A 210 4.99 -0.56 5.48
C LEU A 210 6.05 0.29 4.77
N THR A 211 6.33 -0.03 3.50
CA THR A 211 7.36 0.66 2.72
C THR A 211 7.14 0.52 1.22
N THR A 212 7.70 1.47 0.48
CA THR A 212 7.97 1.50 -0.96
C THR A 212 9.41 1.95 -1.16
N MET A 213 10.36 1.25 -0.52
CA MET A 213 11.75 1.68 -0.49
C MET A 213 12.42 1.48 -1.86
N PRO A 214 13.23 2.45 -2.32
CA PRO A 214 14.06 2.26 -3.50
C PRO A 214 15.10 1.16 -3.26
N LEU A 215 15.46 0.44 -4.31
CA LEU A 215 16.48 -0.60 -4.30
C LEU A 215 17.67 -0.13 -5.16
N GLU A 216 18.83 0.01 -4.53
CA GLU A 216 20.07 0.44 -5.20
C GLU A 216 21.01 -0.72 -5.52
N GLU A 217 20.86 -1.85 -4.83
CA GLU A 217 21.69 -3.04 -5.05
C GLU A 217 21.05 -4.08 -5.96
N ARG A 218 21.81 -5.14 -6.26
CA ARG A 218 21.29 -6.26 -7.04
C ARG A 218 20.19 -6.97 -6.27
N HIS A 219 19.09 -7.30 -6.97
CA HIS A 219 17.96 -8.02 -6.40
C HIS A 219 18.25 -9.53 -6.22
N THR A 220 19.34 -9.88 -5.54
CA THR A 220 19.66 -11.28 -5.20
C THR A 220 18.68 -11.80 -4.14
N ALA A 221 18.55 -13.12 -4.02
CA ALA A 221 17.68 -13.72 -3.01
C ALA A 221 18.06 -13.31 -1.58
N THR A 222 19.36 -13.23 -1.29
CA THR A 222 19.90 -12.81 0.01
C THR A 222 19.54 -11.36 0.32
N ASN A 223 19.81 -10.44 -0.60
CA ASN A 223 19.52 -9.02 -0.40
C ASN A 223 18.02 -8.78 -0.19
N ILE A 224 17.16 -9.48 -0.96
CA ILE A 224 15.70 -9.37 -0.79
C ILE A 224 15.27 -9.84 0.60
N ALA A 225 15.83 -10.94 1.10
CA ALA A 225 15.53 -11.44 2.45
C ALA A 225 15.97 -10.44 3.53
N GLU A 226 17.18 -9.88 3.40
CA GLU A 226 17.71 -8.86 4.32
C GLU A 226 16.85 -7.60 4.33
N TRP A 227 16.47 -7.07 3.16
CA TRP A 227 15.59 -5.89 3.08
C TRP A 227 14.23 -6.12 3.73
N ILE A 228 13.66 -7.33 3.60
CA ILE A 228 12.40 -7.66 4.28
C ILE A 228 12.62 -7.63 5.80
N GLU A 229 13.69 -8.24 6.30
CA GLU A 229 14.01 -8.22 7.73
C GLU A 229 14.26 -6.80 8.27
N ASP A 230 14.93 -5.95 7.50
CA ASP A 230 15.15 -4.54 7.84
C ASP A 230 13.83 -3.77 7.98
N VAL A 231 12.86 -4.03 7.10
CA VAL A 231 11.52 -3.44 7.18
C VAL A 231 10.81 -3.91 8.45
N ILE A 232 10.87 -5.20 8.77
CA ILE A 232 10.28 -5.77 9.97
C ILE A 232 10.91 -5.18 11.24
N ALA A 233 12.24 -5.02 11.25
CA ALA A 233 12.96 -4.36 12.33
C ALA A 233 12.58 -2.87 12.45
N LYS A 234 12.46 -2.14 11.33
CA LYS A 234 12.04 -0.72 11.30
C LYS A 234 10.68 -0.51 11.97
N PHE A 235 9.77 -1.48 11.86
CA PHE A 235 8.43 -1.45 12.46
C PHE A 235 8.33 -2.14 13.83
N ASN A 236 9.44 -2.62 14.41
CA ASN A 236 9.49 -3.36 15.69
C ASN A 236 8.53 -4.58 15.70
N ILE A 237 8.40 -5.26 14.56
CA ILE A 237 7.57 -6.46 14.44
C ILE A 237 8.39 -7.67 14.88
N SER A 238 7.89 -8.45 15.83
CA SER A 238 8.53 -9.71 16.22
C SER A 238 8.40 -10.75 15.10
N PRO A 239 9.48 -11.45 14.70
CA PRO A 239 9.45 -12.46 13.63
C PRO A 239 8.39 -13.55 13.82
N GLU A 240 8.11 -13.95 15.06
CA GLU A 240 7.13 -15.00 15.42
C GLU A 240 5.67 -14.64 15.07
N LYS A 241 5.37 -13.33 14.96
CA LYS A 241 4.05 -12.84 14.58
C LYS A 241 3.77 -13.03 13.09
N ILE A 242 4.81 -13.11 12.26
CA ILE A 242 4.64 -13.24 10.81
C ILE A 242 4.34 -14.69 10.47
N LYS A 243 3.16 -14.94 9.91
CA LYS A 243 2.71 -16.30 9.53
C LYS A 243 3.05 -16.64 8.09
N ALA A 244 2.97 -15.66 7.19
CA ALA A 244 3.21 -15.90 5.78
C ALA A 244 3.76 -14.67 5.06
N VAL A 245 4.54 -14.92 4.01
CA VAL A 245 4.97 -13.95 3.02
C VAL A 245 4.37 -14.33 1.68
N VAL A 246 3.49 -13.48 1.19
CA VAL A 246 2.82 -13.60 -0.11
C VAL A 246 3.63 -12.84 -1.14
N HIS A 247 4.07 -13.51 -2.19
CA HIS A 247 5.02 -12.93 -3.14
C HIS A 247 4.73 -13.34 -4.58
N ASP A 248 5.33 -12.64 -5.54
CA ASP A 248 5.22 -12.98 -6.96
C ASP A 248 5.99 -14.29 -7.30
N ASN A 249 5.95 -14.71 -8.58
CA ASN A 249 6.68 -15.91 -9.00
C ASN A 249 8.10 -15.62 -9.51
N GLY A 250 8.67 -14.45 -9.17
CA GLY A 250 10.03 -14.09 -9.54
C GLY A 250 11.06 -15.02 -8.89
N ALA A 251 12.03 -15.53 -9.67
CA ALA A 251 12.97 -16.55 -9.21
C ALA A 251 13.76 -16.14 -7.94
N ASN A 252 14.23 -14.89 -7.88
CA ASN A 252 14.98 -14.38 -6.73
C ASN A 252 14.09 -14.16 -5.50
N VAL A 253 12.84 -13.73 -5.70
CA VAL A 253 11.87 -13.54 -4.61
C VAL A 253 11.43 -14.88 -4.03
N VAL A 254 11.20 -15.89 -4.89
CA VAL A 254 10.93 -17.27 -4.47
C VAL A 254 12.08 -17.85 -3.67
N ALA A 255 13.33 -17.59 -4.08
CA ALA A 255 14.50 -18.02 -3.33
C ALA A 255 14.65 -17.26 -1.99
N ALA A 256 14.36 -15.95 -1.95
CA ALA A 256 14.34 -15.16 -0.72
C ALA A 256 13.29 -15.68 0.28
N ALA A 257 12.08 -16.00 -0.20
CA ALA A 257 11.02 -16.55 0.63
C ALA A 257 11.40 -17.90 1.24
N LYS A 258 12.19 -18.73 0.54
CA LYS A 258 12.75 -19.97 1.11
C LYS A 258 13.75 -19.70 2.23
N ILE A 259 14.65 -18.74 2.05
CA ILE A 259 15.60 -18.31 3.09
C ILE A 259 14.84 -17.86 4.34
N LEU A 260 13.79 -17.05 4.17
CA LEU A 260 12.95 -16.57 5.26
C LEU A 260 12.14 -17.69 5.93
N ALA A 261 11.69 -18.69 5.15
CA ALA A 261 11.02 -19.86 5.69
C ALA A 261 11.96 -20.71 6.55
N GLU A 262 13.19 -20.95 6.08
CA GLU A 262 14.21 -21.74 6.81
C GLU A 262 14.70 -21.01 8.07
N LYS A 263 14.84 -19.68 8.01
CA LYS A 263 15.36 -18.88 9.12
C LYS A 263 14.32 -18.56 10.19
N ASN A 264 13.11 -18.16 9.77
CA ASN A 264 12.08 -17.60 10.65
C ASN A 264 10.79 -18.43 10.71
N GLY A 265 10.67 -19.49 9.91
CA GLY A 265 9.45 -20.32 9.85
C GLY A 265 8.30 -19.68 9.08
N TRP A 266 8.54 -18.63 8.30
CA TRP A 266 7.49 -17.91 7.56
C TRP A 266 7.03 -18.69 6.33
N ALA A 267 5.71 -18.91 6.21
CA ALA A 267 5.20 -19.64 5.05
C ALA A 267 5.35 -18.84 3.75
N SER A 268 5.91 -19.48 2.73
CA SER A 268 5.99 -18.93 1.38
C SER A 268 4.66 -19.18 0.64
N VAL A 269 3.95 -18.11 0.31
CA VAL A 269 2.69 -18.15 -0.44
C VAL A 269 2.87 -17.48 -1.79
N ARG A 270 2.69 -18.24 -2.87
CA ARG A 270 2.76 -17.68 -4.23
C ARG A 270 1.48 -16.90 -4.56
N CYS A 271 1.65 -15.75 -5.18
CA CYS A 271 0.55 -14.90 -5.63
C CYS A 271 -0.32 -15.66 -6.65
N ALA A 272 -1.57 -15.93 -6.26
CA ALA A 272 -2.53 -16.62 -7.11
C ALA A 272 -2.88 -15.80 -8.36
N GLY A 273 -2.95 -14.47 -8.24
CA GLY A 273 -3.21 -13.56 -9.36
C GLY A 273 -2.11 -13.61 -10.42
N HIS A 274 -0.85 -13.54 -10.00
CA HIS A 274 0.29 -13.70 -10.90
C HIS A 274 0.33 -15.10 -11.52
N THR A 275 0.02 -16.13 -10.73
CA THR A 275 -0.04 -17.52 -11.22
C THR A 275 -1.13 -17.70 -12.29
N LEU A 276 -2.33 -17.15 -12.07
CA LEU A 276 -3.41 -17.12 -13.07
C LEU A 276 -2.97 -16.37 -14.34
N ASN A 277 -2.29 -15.23 -14.18
CA ASN A 277 -1.77 -14.48 -15.32
C ASN A 277 -0.78 -15.29 -16.15
N LEU A 278 0.12 -16.05 -15.51
CA LEU A 278 1.05 -16.94 -16.21
C LEU A 278 0.35 -18.06 -16.96
N VAL A 279 -0.68 -18.69 -16.36
CA VAL A 279 -1.49 -19.74 -17.00
C VAL A 279 -2.15 -19.21 -18.27
N VAL A 280 -2.93 -18.13 -18.14
CA VAL A 280 -3.75 -17.61 -19.24
C VAL A 280 -2.85 -17.07 -20.35
N GLN A 281 -1.84 -16.25 -20.01
CA GLN A 281 -0.92 -15.73 -21.04
C GLN A 281 -0.10 -16.83 -21.71
N GLY A 282 0.34 -17.83 -20.94
CA GLY A 282 1.09 -18.96 -21.49
C GLY A 282 0.27 -19.67 -22.57
N ALA A 283 -1.01 -19.93 -22.29
CA ALA A 283 -1.90 -20.57 -23.24
C ALA A 283 -2.27 -19.68 -24.44
N LEU A 284 -2.54 -18.39 -24.22
CA LEU A 284 -2.81 -17.43 -25.31
C LEU A 284 -1.64 -17.31 -26.30
N LYS A 285 -0.40 -17.30 -25.79
CA LYS A 285 0.82 -17.18 -26.60
C LYS A 285 1.21 -18.46 -27.32
N LYS A 286 0.91 -19.63 -26.74
CA LYS A 286 1.23 -20.94 -27.33
C LYS A 286 0.42 -21.21 -28.61
N ASN A 287 -0.82 -20.74 -28.66
CA ASN A 287 -1.69 -20.92 -29.83
C ASN A 287 -1.52 -19.80 -30.86
N GLN A 288 -0.89 -20.11 -31.99
CA GLN A 288 -0.61 -19.16 -33.06
C GLN A 288 -1.88 -18.56 -33.71
N ALA A 289 -2.96 -19.34 -33.80
CA ALA A 289 -4.22 -18.86 -34.38
C ALA A 289 -4.89 -17.82 -33.47
N ILE A 290 -4.92 -18.07 -32.16
CA ILE A 290 -5.40 -17.11 -31.16
C ILE A 290 -4.53 -15.87 -31.15
N SER A 291 -3.20 -16.02 -31.11
CA SER A 291 -2.27 -14.89 -31.13
C SER A 291 -2.46 -13.99 -32.35
N LYS A 292 -2.69 -14.56 -33.54
CA LYS A 292 -3.03 -13.79 -34.75
C LYS A 292 -4.39 -13.09 -34.65
N CYS A 293 -5.41 -13.75 -34.11
CA CYS A 293 -6.73 -13.14 -33.92
C CYS A 293 -6.68 -11.96 -32.95
N VAL A 294 -6.00 -12.12 -31.81
CA VAL A 294 -5.79 -11.05 -30.84
C VAL A 294 -4.99 -9.90 -31.44
N ALA A 295 -3.96 -10.19 -32.24
CA ALA A 295 -3.20 -9.15 -32.95
C ALA A 295 -4.06 -8.38 -33.96
N ALA A 296 -4.91 -9.07 -34.72
CA ALA A 296 -5.85 -8.42 -35.65
C ALA A 296 -6.86 -7.53 -34.90
N ALA A 297 -7.42 -8.03 -33.79
CA ALA A 297 -8.29 -7.25 -32.92
C ALA A 297 -7.60 -5.98 -32.38
N ARG A 298 -6.32 -6.09 -31.99
CA ARG A 298 -5.51 -4.95 -31.55
C ARG A 298 -5.33 -3.91 -32.66
N CYS A 299 -4.98 -4.34 -33.87
CA CYS A 299 -4.83 -3.44 -35.03
C CYS A 299 -6.13 -2.71 -35.36
N LEU A 300 -7.27 -3.41 -35.28
CA LEU A 300 -8.60 -2.84 -35.48
C LEU A 300 -8.89 -1.75 -34.44
N VAL A 301 -8.71 -2.04 -33.14
CA VAL A 301 -8.92 -1.05 -32.08
C VAL A 301 -7.98 0.15 -32.23
N GLU A 302 -6.73 -0.09 -32.57
CA GLU A 302 -5.72 0.95 -32.77
C GLU A 302 -6.11 1.91 -33.90
N HIS A 303 -6.71 1.40 -34.99
CA HIS A 303 -7.22 2.23 -36.08
C HIS A 303 -8.27 3.23 -35.58
N PHE A 304 -9.28 2.77 -34.82
CA PHE A 304 -10.30 3.65 -34.26
C PHE A 304 -9.71 4.64 -33.25
N LYS A 305 -8.76 4.22 -32.41
CA LYS A 305 -8.12 5.15 -31.44
C LYS A 305 -7.26 6.23 -32.09
N LYS A 306 -6.67 5.97 -33.26
CA LYS A 306 -5.82 6.93 -33.99
C LYS A 306 -6.60 7.82 -34.96
N SER A 307 -7.85 7.47 -35.28
CA SER A 307 -8.65 8.18 -36.29
C SER A 307 -9.88 8.83 -35.65
N GLU A 308 -9.86 10.17 -35.56
CA GLU A 308 -10.99 10.97 -35.06
C GLU A 308 -12.25 10.76 -35.91
N LEU A 309 -12.08 10.66 -37.23
CA LEU A 309 -13.17 10.36 -38.15
C LEU A 309 -13.79 8.99 -37.87
N ALA A 310 -12.97 7.95 -37.69
CA ALA A 310 -13.46 6.60 -37.38
C ALA A 310 -14.19 6.57 -36.04
N CYS A 311 -13.68 7.28 -35.02
CA CYS A 311 -14.35 7.43 -33.72
C CYS A 311 -15.71 8.14 -33.83
N THR A 312 -15.78 9.21 -34.61
CA THR A 312 -17.03 9.95 -34.81
C THR A 312 -18.07 9.09 -35.51
N LYS A 313 -17.67 8.42 -36.60
CA LYS A 313 -18.54 7.50 -37.33
C LYS A 313 -18.99 6.31 -36.50
N LEU A 314 -18.12 5.76 -35.67
CA LEU A 314 -18.50 4.72 -34.72
C LEU A 314 -19.60 5.20 -33.77
N LYS A 315 -19.48 6.41 -33.21
CA LYS A 315 -20.51 7.01 -32.34
C LYS A 315 -21.83 7.19 -33.07
N ASP A 316 -21.80 7.69 -34.31
CA ASP A 316 -23.01 7.84 -35.13
C ASP A 316 -23.69 6.48 -35.36
N LYS A 317 -22.91 5.44 -35.65
CA LYS A 317 -23.42 4.08 -35.84
C LYS A 317 -23.96 3.45 -34.55
N GLN A 318 -23.29 3.67 -33.42
CA GLN A 318 -23.78 3.26 -32.11
C GLN A 318 -25.16 3.88 -31.81
N GLN A 319 -25.33 5.18 -32.05
CA GLN A 319 -26.60 5.88 -31.86
C GLN A 319 -27.68 5.36 -32.82
N GLN A 320 -27.36 5.16 -34.10
CA GLN A 320 -28.29 4.60 -35.09
C GLN A 320 -28.77 3.20 -34.73
N MET A 321 -27.90 2.39 -34.11
CA MET A 321 -28.19 1.00 -33.74
C MET A 321 -28.70 0.84 -32.30
N GLY A 322 -28.88 1.93 -31.55
CA GLY A 322 -29.29 1.87 -30.14
C GLY A 322 -28.29 1.14 -29.23
N THR A 323 -27.03 1.03 -29.64
CA THR A 323 -25.97 0.38 -28.86
C THR A 323 -25.31 1.41 -27.93
N PRO A 324 -24.92 1.04 -26.69
CA PRO A 324 -24.21 1.96 -25.80
C PRO A 324 -23.00 2.62 -26.49
N SER A 325 -22.88 3.94 -26.38
CA SER A 325 -21.82 4.72 -27.03
C SER A 325 -20.48 4.61 -26.30
N HIS A 326 -19.90 3.42 -26.30
CA HIS A 326 -18.64 3.12 -25.63
C HIS A 326 -17.45 3.26 -26.57
N MET A 327 -16.33 3.77 -26.03
CA MET A 327 -15.05 3.75 -26.76
C MET A 327 -14.43 2.34 -26.75
N LEU A 328 -13.72 2.01 -27.83
CA LEU A 328 -12.97 0.76 -27.90
C LEU A 328 -11.78 0.77 -26.91
N VAL A 329 -11.54 -0.39 -26.30
CA VAL A 329 -10.51 -0.59 -25.28
C VAL A 329 -9.33 -1.31 -25.92
N GLN A 330 -8.12 -0.79 -25.73
CA GLN A 330 -6.89 -1.40 -26.23
C GLN A 330 -6.24 -2.23 -25.14
N ASP A 331 -5.76 -3.41 -25.49
CA ASP A 331 -5.08 -4.29 -24.53
C ASP A 331 -3.65 -3.85 -24.23
N VAL A 332 -3.18 -4.29 -23.07
CA VAL A 332 -1.79 -4.28 -22.65
C VAL A 332 -1.29 -5.71 -22.77
N SER A 333 -0.39 -5.96 -23.71
CA SER A 333 0.07 -7.33 -24.07
C SER A 333 0.66 -8.14 -22.92
N THR A 334 1.07 -7.47 -21.84
CA THR A 334 1.62 -8.07 -20.62
C THR A 334 0.58 -8.35 -19.53
N ARG A 335 -0.72 -8.09 -19.75
CA ARG A 335 -1.82 -8.39 -18.80
C ARG A 335 -3.03 -8.99 -19.51
N TRP A 336 -3.33 -10.25 -19.25
CA TRP A 336 -4.37 -10.96 -20.00
C TRP A 336 -5.79 -10.39 -19.78
N ASN A 337 -6.10 -9.83 -18.61
CA ASN A 337 -7.41 -9.20 -18.32
C ASN A 337 -7.71 -8.06 -19.30
N SER A 338 -6.67 -7.30 -19.68
CA SER A 338 -6.84 -6.21 -20.66
C SER A 338 -7.16 -6.73 -22.06
N THR A 339 -6.64 -7.91 -22.42
CA THR A 339 -7.02 -8.61 -23.65
C THR A 339 -8.48 -9.06 -23.56
N PHE A 340 -8.91 -9.66 -22.45
CA PHE A 340 -10.31 -10.02 -22.23
C PHE A 340 -11.25 -8.80 -22.36
N HIS A 341 -10.95 -7.66 -21.72
CA HIS A 341 -11.77 -6.45 -21.84
C HIS A 341 -11.81 -5.87 -23.26
N MET A 342 -10.69 -5.92 -24.00
CA MET A 342 -10.66 -5.53 -25.42
C MET A 342 -11.59 -6.42 -26.25
N LEU A 343 -11.51 -7.74 -26.09
CA LEU A 343 -12.34 -8.70 -26.83
C LEU A 343 -13.83 -8.55 -26.47
N SER A 344 -14.15 -8.46 -25.17
CA SER A 344 -15.51 -8.20 -24.68
C SER A 344 -16.09 -6.92 -25.27
N ARG A 345 -15.32 -5.82 -25.29
CA ARG A 345 -15.75 -4.55 -25.87
C ARG A 345 -15.97 -4.65 -27.38
N LEU A 346 -15.08 -5.35 -28.10
CA LEU A 346 -15.23 -5.56 -29.53
C LEU A 346 -16.46 -6.39 -29.87
N LEU A 347 -16.78 -7.42 -29.07
CA LEU A 347 -17.98 -8.24 -29.26
C LEU A 347 -19.26 -7.43 -29.02
N GLU A 348 -19.30 -6.61 -27.97
CA GLU A 348 -20.41 -5.69 -27.71
C GLU A 348 -20.62 -4.71 -28.87
N GLN A 349 -19.52 -4.23 -29.45
CA GLN A 349 -19.51 -3.21 -30.49
C GLN A 349 -19.37 -3.80 -31.91
N ARG A 350 -19.59 -5.11 -32.08
CA ARG A 350 -19.36 -5.84 -33.34
C ARG A 350 -20.06 -5.17 -34.52
N TRP A 351 -21.37 -4.98 -34.43
CA TRP A 351 -22.16 -4.42 -35.54
C TRP A 351 -21.87 -2.94 -35.81
N PRO A 352 -21.79 -2.04 -34.79
CA PRO A 352 -21.37 -0.66 -35.02
C PRO A 352 -19.98 -0.54 -35.66
N VAL A 353 -19.01 -1.37 -35.24
CA VAL A 353 -17.65 -1.39 -35.79
C VAL A 353 -17.66 -1.84 -37.25
N THR A 354 -18.31 -2.95 -37.58
CA THR A 354 -18.42 -3.42 -38.98
C THR A 354 -19.11 -2.39 -39.87
N ALA A 355 -20.18 -1.74 -39.39
CA ALA A 355 -20.87 -0.70 -40.14
C ALA A 355 -20.02 0.57 -40.31
N ALA A 356 -19.22 0.95 -39.31
CA ALA A 356 -18.30 2.07 -39.41
C ALA A 356 -17.16 1.77 -40.40
N LEU A 357 -16.62 0.56 -40.41
CA LEU A 357 -15.60 0.12 -41.38
C LEU A 357 -16.15 0.03 -42.81
N SER A 358 -17.45 -0.20 -42.97
CA SER A 358 -18.11 -0.22 -44.28
C SER A 358 -18.27 1.18 -44.89
N ASP A 359 -18.11 2.26 -44.10
CA ASP A 359 -18.12 3.63 -44.62
C ASP A 359 -16.81 3.89 -45.40
N PRO A 360 -16.88 4.20 -46.71
CA PRO A 360 -15.70 4.48 -47.53
C PRO A 360 -14.84 5.64 -47.02
N ALA A 361 -15.42 6.54 -46.22
CA ALA A 361 -14.69 7.64 -45.58
C ALA A 361 -13.77 7.15 -44.46
N VAL A 362 -14.12 6.06 -43.78
CA VAL A 362 -13.34 5.47 -42.68
C VAL A 362 -12.29 4.50 -43.24
N THR A 363 -12.70 3.66 -44.19
CA THR A 363 -11.83 2.62 -44.77
C THR A 363 -11.72 2.81 -46.28
N PRO A 364 -10.70 3.55 -46.77
CA PRO A 364 -10.41 3.61 -48.20
C PRO A 364 -10.15 2.19 -48.74
N ARG A 365 -10.44 1.95 -50.03
CA ARG A 365 -10.41 0.62 -50.69
C ARG A 365 -9.15 -0.24 -50.46
N GLY A 366 -8.02 0.34 -50.02
CA GLY A 366 -6.79 -0.37 -49.67
C GLY A 366 -6.69 -0.88 -48.21
N LYS A 367 -7.66 -0.61 -47.33
CA LYS A 367 -7.60 -0.93 -45.89
C LYS A 367 -8.65 -1.95 -45.40
N HIS A 368 -9.35 -2.64 -46.29
CA HIS A 368 -10.33 -3.67 -45.91
C HIS A 368 -9.74 -4.85 -45.12
N TYR A 369 -8.41 -5.01 -45.11
CA TYR A 369 -7.72 -6.00 -44.26
C TYR A 369 -7.87 -5.73 -42.75
N LEU A 370 -8.34 -4.53 -42.36
CA LEU A 370 -8.57 -4.17 -40.96
C LEU A 370 -9.83 -4.81 -40.38
N ASP A 371 -10.77 -5.25 -41.23
CA ASP A 371 -11.96 -5.94 -40.75
C ASP A 371 -11.61 -7.36 -40.31
N LEU A 372 -12.24 -7.79 -39.21
CA LEU A 372 -12.08 -9.14 -38.69
C LEU A 372 -12.93 -10.09 -39.51
N LYS A 373 -12.33 -11.19 -39.96
CA LYS A 373 -13.05 -12.22 -40.71
C LYS A 373 -14.10 -12.90 -39.83
N PRO A 374 -15.19 -13.46 -40.40
CA PRO A 374 -16.20 -14.18 -39.64
C PRO A 374 -15.62 -15.24 -38.70
N GLU A 375 -14.63 -16.02 -39.18
CA GLU A 375 -13.99 -17.07 -38.38
C GLU A 375 -13.20 -16.49 -37.19
N GLN A 376 -12.67 -15.28 -37.32
CA GLN A 376 -11.98 -14.59 -36.23
C GLN A 376 -12.98 -14.08 -35.17
N TRP A 377 -14.15 -13.62 -35.60
CA TRP A 377 -15.22 -13.24 -34.67
C TRP A 377 -15.71 -14.43 -33.85
N ASP A 378 -15.84 -15.60 -34.48
CA ASP A 378 -16.28 -16.82 -33.79
C ASP A 378 -15.23 -17.28 -32.76
N VAL A 379 -13.93 -17.26 -33.14
CA VAL A 379 -12.83 -17.54 -32.21
C VAL A 379 -12.80 -16.53 -31.05
N ILE A 380 -13.02 -15.24 -31.32
CA ILE A 380 -13.07 -14.20 -30.27
C ILE A 380 -14.24 -14.45 -29.31
N GLN A 381 -15.40 -14.83 -29.83
CA GLN A 381 -16.60 -15.10 -29.03
C GLN A 381 -16.37 -16.29 -28.08
N GLU A 382 -15.90 -17.42 -28.60
CA GLU A 382 -15.60 -18.60 -27.77
C GLU A 382 -14.46 -18.35 -26.79
N LEU A 383 -13.41 -17.65 -27.24
CA LEU A 383 -12.28 -17.28 -26.36
C LEU A 383 -12.73 -16.37 -25.22
N ASN A 384 -13.64 -15.42 -25.48
CA ASN A 384 -14.19 -14.55 -24.44
C ASN A 384 -14.95 -15.35 -23.38
N GLN A 385 -15.77 -16.33 -23.79
CA GLN A 385 -16.44 -17.25 -22.86
C GLN A 385 -15.45 -18.11 -22.06
N ALA A 386 -14.37 -18.58 -22.70
CA ALA A 386 -13.33 -19.35 -22.02
C ALA A 386 -12.52 -18.52 -21.01
N LEU A 387 -12.38 -17.21 -21.23
CA LEU A 387 -11.64 -16.29 -20.36
C LEU A 387 -12.48 -15.75 -19.18
N GLU A 388 -13.81 -15.68 -19.32
CA GLU A 388 -14.71 -15.10 -18.31
C GLU A 388 -14.58 -15.72 -16.90
N PRO A 389 -14.47 -17.05 -16.72
CA PRO A 389 -14.27 -17.64 -15.39
C PRO A 389 -12.97 -17.19 -14.72
N PHE A 390 -11.92 -16.95 -15.51
CA PHE A 390 -10.64 -16.44 -15.02
C PHE A 390 -10.76 -14.99 -14.57
N GLU A 391 -11.61 -14.20 -15.23
CA GLU A 391 -11.81 -12.79 -14.86
C GLU A 391 -12.51 -12.72 -13.52
N GLY A 392 -13.61 -13.48 -13.36
CA GLY A 392 -14.29 -13.60 -12.08
C GLY A 392 -13.36 -14.07 -10.96
N ALA A 393 -12.50 -15.06 -11.23
CA ALA A 393 -11.51 -15.55 -10.28
C ALA A 393 -10.48 -14.47 -9.90
N THR A 394 -9.91 -13.76 -10.87
CA THR A 394 -8.92 -12.70 -10.61
C THR A 394 -9.53 -11.55 -9.83
N VAL A 395 -10.72 -11.06 -10.22
CA VAL A 395 -11.42 -9.98 -9.52
C VAL A 395 -11.69 -10.36 -8.06
N PHE A 396 -12.14 -11.59 -7.81
CA PHE A 396 -12.36 -12.09 -6.46
C PHE A 396 -11.06 -12.18 -5.65
N LEU A 397 -9.98 -12.71 -6.23
CA LEU A 397 -8.70 -12.87 -5.52
C LEU A 397 -7.97 -11.53 -5.28
N SER A 398 -8.30 -10.48 -6.04
CA SER A 398 -7.79 -9.12 -5.85
C SER A 398 -8.54 -8.32 -4.78
N GLY A 399 -9.50 -8.93 -4.07
CA GLY A 399 -10.17 -8.32 -2.92
C GLY A 399 -9.24 -8.13 -1.71
N GLN A 400 -9.52 -7.10 -0.90
CA GLN A 400 -8.76 -6.76 0.32
C GLN A 400 -9.62 -6.72 1.58
N GLU A 401 -10.92 -6.51 1.44
CA GLU A 401 -11.85 -6.36 2.58
C GLU A 401 -12.45 -7.70 3.04
N TYR A 402 -12.03 -8.81 2.43
CA TYR A 402 -12.52 -10.15 2.72
C TYR A 402 -11.43 -11.19 2.52
N VAL A 403 -11.66 -12.39 3.09
CA VAL A 403 -10.73 -13.51 3.02
C VAL A 403 -10.67 -14.08 1.61
N THR A 404 -9.46 -14.12 1.05
CA THR A 404 -9.20 -14.63 -0.30
C THR A 404 -8.45 -15.96 -0.32
N LEU A 405 -7.46 -16.18 0.57
CA LEU A 405 -6.61 -17.38 0.53
C LEU A 405 -7.38 -18.68 0.77
N SER A 406 -8.32 -18.69 1.72
CA SER A 406 -9.13 -19.86 2.05
C SER A 406 -9.99 -20.37 0.90
N ALA A 407 -10.38 -19.47 -0.01
CA ALA A 407 -11.21 -19.80 -1.18
C ALA A 407 -10.40 -20.35 -2.35
N LEU A 408 -9.07 -20.17 -2.35
CA LEU A 408 -8.20 -20.52 -3.46
C LEU A 408 -8.32 -22.01 -3.87
N PRO A 409 -8.30 -23.01 -2.96
CA PRO A 409 -8.40 -24.41 -3.35
C PRO A 409 -9.72 -24.73 -4.07
N GLN A 410 -10.84 -24.24 -3.55
CA GLN A 410 -12.14 -24.45 -4.18
C GLN A 410 -12.29 -23.69 -5.48
N LEU A 411 -11.69 -22.51 -5.59
CA LEU A 411 -11.69 -21.73 -6.82
C LEU A 411 -10.91 -22.43 -7.92
N VAL A 412 -9.70 -22.94 -7.63
CA VAL A 412 -8.89 -23.72 -8.59
C VAL A 412 -9.66 -24.96 -9.05
N GLN A 413 -10.29 -25.70 -8.13
CA GLN A 413 -11.10 -26.86 -8.49
C GLN A 413 -12.33 -26.50 -9.32
N SER A 414 -12.97 -25.35 -9.03
CA SER A 414 -14.11 -24.85 -9.79
C SER A 414 -13.69 -24.40 -11.19
N LEU A 415 -12.51 -23.77 -11.34
CA LEU A 415 -11.94 -23.41 -12.63
C LEU A 415 -11.65 -24.68 -13.45
N LYS A 416 -11.01 -25.70 -12.88
CA LYS A 416 -10.77 -27.00 -13.55
C LYS A 416 -12.07 -27.63 -14.07
N LYS A 417 -13.17 -27.55 -13.30
CA LYS A 417 -14.49 -28.04 -13.73
C LYS A 417 -15.15 -27.16 -14.78
N SER A 418 -15.11 -25.84 -14.60
CA SER A 418 -15.67 -24.86 -15.54
C SER A 418 -15.02 -24.97 -16.91
N ILE A 419 -13.73 -25.30 -16.92
CA ILE A 419 -12.98 -25.67 -18.10
C ILE A 419 -13.66 -26.90 -18.71
N GLN A 420 -13.75 -28.04 -18.02
CA GLN A 420 -14.29 -29.29 -18.62
C GLN A 420 -15.75 -29.25 -19.16
N THR A 421 -16.52 -28.18 -18.95
CA THR A 421 -17.99 -28.16 -19.15
C THR A 421 -18.48 -27.62 -20.52
N PRO A 422 -17.77 -26.77 -21.29
CA PRO A 422 -18.22 -26.36 -22.62
C PRO A 422 -17.62 -27.22 -23.74
N ALA A 423 -18.47 -27.68 -24.66
CA ALA A 423 -18.04 -28.16 -25.97
C ALA A 423 -17.83 -26.93 -26.88
N PHE A 424 -16.67 -26.28 -26.78
CA PHE A 424 -16.26 -25.28 -27.77
C PHE A 424 -16.23 -25.92 -29.16
N GLU A 425 -16.56 -25.19 -30.22
CA GLU A 425 -16.56 -25.74 -31.58
C GLU A 425 -15.21 -25.52 -32.26
N THR A 426 -14.60 -24.35 -32.07
CA THR A 426 -13.37 -23.97 -32.77
C THR A 426 -12.14 -24.73 -32.26
N ALA A 427 -11.35 -25.27 -33.20
CA ALA A 427 -10.11 -26.00 -32.88
C ALA A 427 -9.09 -25.16 -32.07
N PRO A 428 -8.89 -23.85 -32.34
CA PRO A 428 -7.98 -23.03 -31.54
C PRO A 428 -8.38 -22.95 -30.06
N VAL A 429 -9.67 -22.78 -29.76
CA VAL A 429 -10.14 -22.64 -28.37
C VAL A 429 -10.06 -23.98 -27.64
N LYS A 430 -10.35 -25.11 -28.32
CA LYS A 430 -10.09 -26.45 -27.76
C LYS A 430 -8.63 -26.66 -27.35
N SER A 431 -7.68 -26.28 -28.21
CA SER A 431 -6.25 -26.37 -27.90
C SER A 431 -5.86 -25.48 -26.71
N TYR A 432 -6.32 -24.23 -26.70
CA TYR A 432 -6.11 -23.30 -25.58
C TYR A 432 -6.56 -23.92 -24.26
N HIS A 433 -7.71 -24.57 -24.30
CA HIS A 433 -8.34 -25.15 -23.13
C HIS A 433 -7.57 -26.34 -22.54
N THR A 434 -7.04 -27.21 -23.40
CA THR A 434 -6.11 -28.27 -23.00
C THR A 434 -4.84 -27.68 -22.37
N ASP A 435 -4.26 -26.67 -23.01
CA ASP A 435 -3.04 -25.99 -22.53
C ASP A 435 -3.26 -25.31 -21.17
N VAL A 436 -4.41 -24.67 -20.97
CA VAL A 436 -4.77 -24.05 -19.69
C VAL A 436 -4.95 -25.11 -18.61
N THR A 437 -5.61 -26.23 -18.92
CA THR A 437 -5.82 -27.34 -17.97
C THR A 437 -4.48 -27.91 -17.48
N GLU A 438 -3.55 -28.14 -18.41
CA GLU A 438 -2.20 -28.60 -18.12
C GLU A 438 -1.46 -27.60 -17.24
N GLN A 439 -1.47 -26.32 -17.60
CA GLN A 439 -0.77 -25.27 -16.85
C GLN A 439 -1.34 -25.02 -15.45
N ILE A 440 -2.66 -25.03 -15.28
CA ILE A 440 -3.29 -24.93 -13.94
C ILE A 440 -2.84 -26.11 -13.09
N THR A 441 -2.86 -27.32 -13.65
CA THR A 441 -2.50 -28.53 -12.91
C THR A 441 -1.02 -28.53 -12.52
N ALA A 442 -0.13 -28.12 -13.42
CA ALA A 442 1.30 -28.02 -13.13
C ALA A 442 1.62 -26.94 -12.09
N ARG A 443 0.97 -25.77 -12.15
CA ARG A 443 1.28 -24.63 -11.27
C ARG A 443 0.69 -24.74 -9.86
N TRP A 444 -0.44 -25.43 -9.72
CA TRP A 444 -1.07 -25.75 -8.43
C TRP A 444 -0.95 -27.25 -8.09
N GLN A 445 0.14 -27.89 -8.53
CA GLN A 445 0.46 -29.26 -8.13
C GLN A 445 0.66 -29.32 -6.61
N GLY A 446 0.01 -30.26 -5.93
CA GLY A 446 0.11 -30.43 -4.49
C GLY A 446 -0.89 -29.59 -3.68
N LEU A 447 -1.81 -28.85 -4.33
CA LEU A 447 -2.93 -28.21 -3.62
C LEU A 447 -3.95 -29.25 -3.08
N ASP A 448 -3.85 -30.48 -3.57
CA ASP A 448 -4.62 -31.67 -3.18
C ASP A 448 -3.89 -32.57 -2.16
N VAL A 449 -2.64 -32.24 -1.81
CA VAL A 449 -1.81 -33.00 -0.86
C VAL A 449 -1.45 -32.11 0.32
N PHE A 450 -1.76 -32.53 1.54
CA PHE A 450 -1.46 -31.75 2.73
C PHE A 450 -0.03 -31.99 3.23
N GLN A 451 0.76 -30.93 3.23
CA GLN A 451 2.08 -30.87 3.86
C GLN A 451 1.97 -30.05 5.16
N PRO A 452 2.20 -30.65 6.35
CA PRO A 452 1.96 -30.00 7.64
C PRO A 452 2.72 -28.69 7.88
N GLU A 453 3.95 -28.59 7.37
CA GLU A 453 4.87 -27.48 7.64
C GLU A 453 4.74 -26.30 6.65
N SER A 454 4.14 -26.54 5.47
CA SER A 454 4.15 -25.58 4.35
C SER A 454 2.76 -25.16 3.86
N ASN A 455 1.67 -25.86 4.21
CA ASN A 455 0.36 -25.64 3.60
C ASN A 455 -0.58 -24.72 4.38
N HIS A 456 -0.16 -23.47 4.57
CA HIS A 456 -1.00 -22.40 5.15
C HIS A 456 -2.30 -22.16 4.35
N ILE A 457 -2.30 -22.48 3.05
CA ILE A 457 -3.48 -22.40 2.17
C ILE A 457 -4.59 -23.36 2.62
N LEU A 458 -4.22 -24.61 2.93
CA LEU A 458 -5.18 -25.64 3.35
C LEU A 458 -5.66 -25.42 4.79
N LEU A 459 -4.78 -24.91 5.66
CA LEU A 459 -5.15 -24.48 7.01
C LEU A 459 -6.16 -23.32 6.96
N ALA A 460 -5.92 -22.31 6.13
CA ALA A 460 -6.88 -21.22 5.91
C ALA A 460 -8.22 -21.73 5.36
N ALA A 461 -8.21 -22.68 4.42
CA ALA A 461 -9.43 -23.30 3.90
C ALA A 461 -10.20 -24.12 4.95
N ALA A 462 -9.49 -24.81 5.85
CA ALA A 462 -10.08 -25.59 6.93
C ALA A 462 -10.75 -24.69 7.97
N LEU A 463 -10.12 -23.56 8.29
CA LEU A 463 -10.61 -22.56 9.24
C LEU A 463 -11.65 -21.60 8.63
N ASP A 464 -11.98 -21.75 7.34
CA ASP A 464 -13.09 -21.04 6.73
C ASP A 464 -14.40 -21.83 6.87
N PRO A 465 -15.42 -21.28 7.56
CA PRO A 465 -16.73 -21.89 7.73
C PRO A 465 -17.38 -22.41 6.44
N ARG A 466 -17.10 -21.77 5.30
CA ARG A 466 -17.66 -22.12 3.98
C ARG A 466 -17.00 -23.38 3.40
N PHE A 467 -15.75 -23.64 3.76
CA PHE A 467 -14.92 -24.68 3.16
C PHE A 467 -14.43 -25.74 4.16
N ARG A 468 -14.79 -25.66 5.45
CA ARG A 468 -14.36 -26.56 6.53
C ARG A 468 -14.44 -28.07 6.27
N LYS A 469 -15.36 -28.52 5.40
CA LYS A 469 -15.48 -29.94 5.03
C LYS A 469 -14.45 -30.40 3.98
N LEU A 470 -13.69 -29.46 3.41
CA LEU A 470 -12.57 -29.71 2.50
C LEU A 470 -12.91 -30.71 1.38
N LYS A 471 -14.10 -30.59 0.76
CA LYS A 471 -14.65 -31.52 -0.24
C LYS A 471 -13.79 -31.72 -1.51
N PHE A 472 -12.70 -30.96 -1.63
CA PHE A 472 -11.75 -31.02 -2.72
C PHE A 472 -10.54 -31.91 -2.40
N LEU A 473 -10.39 -32.37 -1.14
CA LEU A 473 -9.36 -33.30 -0.69
C LEU A 473 -9.92 -34.71 -0.52
N SER A 474 -9.03 -35.71 -0.50
CA SER A 474 -9.38 -37.06 -0.08
C SER A 474 -9.63 -37.11 1.44
N PRO A 475 -10.45 -38.06 1.94
CA PRO A 475 -10.72 -38.20 3.37
C PRO A 475 -9.45 -38.31 4.24
N ASP A 476 -8.41 -38.99 3.73
CA ASP A 476 -7.14 -39.17 4.42
C ASP A 476 -6.39 -37.84 4.62
N GLU A 477 -6.39 -36.99 3.59
CA GLU A 477 -5.77 -35.67 3.67
C GLU A 477 -6.57 -34.72 4.57
N VAL A 478 -7.90 -34.82 4.58
CA VAL A 478 -8.75 -34.08 5.52
C VAL A 478 -8.40 -34.43 6.97
N PHE A 479 -8.20 -35.72 7.27
CA PHE A 479 -7.81 -36.15 8.61
C PHE A 479 -6.46 -35.57 9.03
N LYS A 480 -5.46 -35.54 8.13
CA LYS A 480 -4.16 -34.91 8.40
C LYS A 480 -4.32 -33.42 8.72
N VAL A 481 -5.11 -32.69 7.94
CA VAL A 481 -5.40 -31.26 8.19
C VAL A 481 -6.03 -31.06 9.56
N GLN A 482 -7.03 -31.87 9.92
CA GLN A 482 -7.70 -31.78 11.22
C GLN A 482 -6.74 -32.04 12.39
N SER A 483 -5.87 -33.05 12.25
CA SER A 483 -4.83 -33.37 13.23
C SER A 483 -3.86 -32.21 13.41
N THR A 484 -3.38 -31.59 12.33
CA THR A 484 -2.49 -30.43 12.40
C THR A 484 -3.19 -29.20 13.00
N VAL A 485 -4.45 -28.93 12.65
CA VAL A 485 -5.24 -27.86 13.28
C VAL A 485 -5.36 -28.08 14.78
N GLN A 486 -5.58 -29.32 15.23
CA GLN A 486 -5.60 -29.65 16.65
C GLN A 486 -4.24 -29.39 17.31
N THR A 487 -3.14 -29.85 16.72
CA THR A 487 -1.78 -29.62 17.25
C THR A 487 -1.46 -28.12 17.36
N LEU A 488 -1.76 -27.33 16.33
CA LEU A 488 -1.55 -25.89 16.34
C LEU A 488 -2.43 -25.18 17.37
N ALA A 489 -3.69 -25.59 17.52
CA ALA A 489 -4.58 -25.05 18.53
C ALA A 489 -4.09 -25.36 19.95
N LEU A 490 -3.54 -26.56 20.18
CA LEU A 490 -2.93 -26.93 21.47
C LEU A 490 -1.70 -26.07 21.76
N ALA A 491 -0.80 -25.90 20.79
CA ALA A 491 0.40 -25.08 20.92
C ALA A 491 0.04 -23.62 21.26
N ALA A 492 -0.86 -23.01 20.50
CA ALA A 492 -1.32 -21.64 20.73
C ALA A 492 -1.94 -21.44 22.11
N LYS A 493 -2.63 -22.46 22.63
CA LYS A 493 -3.24 -22.41 23.97
C LYS A 493 -2.21 -22.55 25.09
N LYS A 494 -1.17 -23.39 24.90
CA LYS A 494 -0.04 -23.51 25.83
C LYS A 494 0.76 -22.19 25.89
N GLU A 495 1.05 -21.59 24.74
CA GLU A 495 1.73 -20.29 24.65
C GLU A 495 0.95 -19.17 25.37
N ALA A 496 -0.37 -19.12 25.19
CA ALA A 496 -1.22 -18.15 25.87
C ALA A 496 -1.20 -18.32 27.41
N LYS A 497 -1.15 -19.57 27.92
CA LYS A 497 -1.05 -19.85 29.36
C LYS A 497 0.31 -19.36 29.92
N GLN A 498 1.39 -19.56 29.18
CA GLN A 498 2.74 -19.12 29.56
C GLN A 498 2.89 -17.59 29.58
N LYS A 499 2.31 -16.88 28.60
CA LYS A 499 2.30 -15.41 28.57
C LYS A 499 1.51 -14.83 29.75
N ASN A 500 0.33 -15.38 30.05
CA ASN A 500 -0.47 -14.93 31.18
C ASN A 500 0.21 -15.20 32.54
N ALA A 501 0.97 -16.30 32.66
CA ALA A 501 1.73 -16.61 33.87
C ALA A 501 2.91 -15.66 34.11
N SER A 502 3.50 -15.13 33.04
CA SER A 502 4.65 -14.20 33.12
C SER A 502 4.22 -12.74 33.35
N GLU A 503 3.01 -12.33 32.96
CA GLU A 503 2.47 -10.99 33.25
C GLU A 503 1.95 -10.79 34.69
N ILE A 504 1.64 -11.87 35.42
CA ILE A 504 1.18 -11.81 36.83
C ILE A 504 2.36 -11.68 37.82
N GLY A 505 3.60 -11.81 37.35
CA GLY A 505 4.83 -11.71 38.14
C GLY A 505 5.29 -10.28 38.42
N SER A 506 4.49 -9.45 39.10
CA SER A 506 4.95 -8.20 39.72
C SER A 506 4.25 -7.99 41.08
N PRO A 507 4.98 -7.78 42.18
CA PRO A 507 4.39 -7.78 43.52
C PRO A 507 3.67 -6.45 43.77
N ILE A 508 2.34 -6.46 43.79
CA ILE A 508 1.55 -5.37 44.36
C ILE A 508 1.04 -5.81 45.73
N THR A 509 1.42 -5.00 46.71
CA THR A 509 1.15 -5.03 48.14
C THR A 509 -0.30 -5.38 48.48
N THR A 510 -0.44 -6.30 49.41
CA THR A 510 -1.67 -6.74 50.07
C THR A 510 -2.43 -5.57 50.71
N GLN A 511 -3.72 -5.44 50.39
CA GLN A 511 -4.70 -4.88 51.31
C GLN A 511 -5.88 -5.85 51.46
N ASP A 512 -6.10 -6.24 52.70
CA ASP A 512 -7.16 -7.10 53.20
C ASP A 512 -8.57 -6.60 52.82
N LYS A 513 -9.41 -7.51 52.33
CA LYS A 513 -10.86 -7.49 52.56
C LYS A 513 -11.40 -8.92 52.76
N PRO A 514 -12.41 -9.11 53.62
CA PRO A 514 -12.75 -10.40 54.19
C PRO A 514 -13.56 -11.29 53.25
N LEU A 515 -13.20 -12.57 53.20
CA LEU A 515 -13.90 -13.63 52.47
C LEU A 515 -15.26 -13.96 53.11
N THR A 516 -16.32 -13.89 52.32
CA THR A 516 -17.54 -14.68 52.54
C THR A 516 -17.84 -15.48 51.29
N SER A 517 -17.72 -16.81 51.35
CA SER A 517 -18.58 -17.71 50.57
C SER A 517 -18.34 -19.17 51.00
N ALA A 518 -19.44 -19.89 51.22
CA ALA A 518 -19.50 -21.31 51.57
C ALA A 518 -18.72 -22.26 50.63
N LYS A 519 -18.23 -21.77 49.48
CA LYS A 519 -17.32 -22.50 48.57
C LYS A 519 -16.01 -22.94 49.25
N SER A 520 -15.41 -22.08 50.07
CA SER A 520 -14.16 -22.40 50.78
C SER A 520 -14.32 -23.54 51.81
N LEU A 521 -15.54 -23.72 52.33
CA LEU A 521 -15.84 -24.76 53.31
C LEU A 521 -16.13 -26.11 52.64
N LEU A 522 -16.68 -26.10 51.42
CA LEU A 522 -16.91 -27.31 50.63
C LEU A 522 -15.59 -27.91 50.11
N GLU A 523 -14.64 -27.08 49.68
CA GLU A 523 -13.28 -27.50 49.27
C GLU A 523 -12.53 -28.19 50.41
N LYS A 524 -12.70 -27.71 51.65
CA LYS A 524 -12.10 -28.35 52.85
C LYS A 524 -12.77 -29.66 53.26
N ILE A 525 -14.05 -29.85 52.95
CA ILE A 525 -14.79 -31.08 53.29
C ILE A 525 -14.51 -32.21 52.28
N LEU A 526 -14.19 -31.88 51.03
CA LEU A 526 -14.01 -32.86 49.95
C LEU A 526 -12.60 -33.47 49.86
N GLY A 527 -11.70 -33.16 50.79
CA GLY A 527 -10.45 -33.89 50.97
C GLY A 527 -9.41 -33.59 49.89
N SER A 528 -8.54 -32.61 50.17
CA SER A 528 -7.28 -32.44 49.47
C SER A 528 -6.35 -33.63 49.78
N SER A 529 -6.29 -34.62 48.89
CA SER A 529 -5.11 -35.49 48.80
C SER A 529 -4.03 -34.68 48.10
N ASP A 530 -3.04 -34.30 48.89
CA ASP A 530 -1.85 -33.57 48.50
C ASP A 530 -0.95 -34.49 47.65
N SER A 531 -0.98 -34.32 46.33
CA SER A 531 0.04 -34.84 45.41
C SER A 531 0.37 -33.76 44.37
N SER A 532 1.27 -32.85 44.76
CA SER A 532 1.76 -31.73 43.95
C SER A 532 2.61 -32.12 42.74
N THR A 533 2.37 -33.29 42.15
CA THR A 533 2.95 -33.76 40.88
C THR A 533 1.90 -34.37 39.94
N SER A 534 0.65 -34.61 40.38
CA SER A 534 -0.44 -35.13 39.51
C SER A 534 -1.31 -34.04 38.90
N ASP A 535 -1.41 -32.88 39.55
CA ASP A 535 -2.35 -31.83 39.12
C ASP A 535 -1.95 -31.15 37.79
N GLU A 536 -0.66 -31.06 37.49
CA GLU A 536 -0.18 -30.49 36.21
C GLU A 536 -0.47 -31.42 35.03
N GLU A 537 -0.32 -32.73 35.21
CA GLU A 537 -0.60 -33.74 34.16
C GLU A 537 -2.12 -33.84 33.88
N ASP A 538 -2.95 -33.77 34.92
CA ASP A 538 -4.40 -33.77 34.81
C ASP A 538 -4.94 -32.49 34.13
N GLU A 539 -4.35 -31.32 34.43
CA GLU A 539 -4.67 -30.07 33.74
C GLU A 539 -4.29 -30.08 32.25
N GLU A 540 -3.11 -30.61 31.90
CA GLU A 540 -2.67 -30.73 30.50
C GLU A 540 -3.57 -31.68 29.70
N GLN A 541 -3.97 -32.81 30.30
CA GLN A 541 -4.91 -33.73 29.67
C GLN A 541 -6.29 -33.09 29.49
N GLN A 542 -6.79 -32.36 30.48
CA GLN A 542 -8.08 -31.67 30.37
C GLN A 542 -8.04 -30.56 29.31
N LEU A 543 -6.91 -29.84 29.20
CA LEU A 543 -6.68 -28.84 28.15
C LEU A 543 -6.74 -29.47 26.77
N SER A 544 -6.06 -30.62 26.61
CA SER A 544 -6.00 -31.36 25.35
C SER A 544 -7.38 -31.83 24.91
N GLN A 545 -8.14 -32.41 25.84
CA GLN A 545 -9.52 -32.86 25.59
C GLN A 545 -10.46 -31.71 25.23
N ASN A 546 -10.30 -30.53 25.84
CA ASN A 546 -11.13 -29.37 25.55
C ASN A 546 -10.90 -28.84 24.12
N VAL A 547 -9.64 -28.76 23.68
CA VAL A 547 -9.30 -28.35 22.31
C VAL A 547 -9.79 -29.41 21.30
N GLN A 548 -9.63 -30.70 21.62
CA GLN A 548 -10.11 -31.77 20.76
C GLN A 548 -11.64 -31.72 20.56
N LYS A 549 -12.40 -31.48 21.64
CA LYS A 549 -13.86 -31.29 21.58
C LYS A 549 -14.23 -30.08 20.72
N GLU A 550 -13.52 -28.96 20.89
CA GLU A 550 -13.72 -27.73 20.12
C GLU A 550 -13.53 -27.97 18.61
N VAL A 551 -12.44 -28.63 18.23
CA VAL A 551 -12.13 -29.04 16.85
C VAL A 551 -13.21 -29.95 16.28
N LEU A 552 -13.61 -30.99 17.01
CA LEU A 552 -14.63 -31.94 16.57
C LEU A 552 -15.98 -31.25 16.35
N MET A 553 -16.39 -30.36 17.26
CA MET A 553 -17.62 -29.58 17.13
C MET A 553 -17.57 -28.68 15.89
N TYR A 554 -16.49 -27.95 15.68
CA TYR A 554 -16.33 -27.07 14.52
C TYR A 554 -16.42 -27.84 13.19
N PHE A 555 -15.67 -28.93 13.03
CA PHE A 555 -15.71 -29.73 11.82
C PHE A 555 -17.01 -30.53 11.65
N GLY A 556 -17.77 -30.77 12.73
CA GLY A 556 -19.07 -31.43 12.71
C GLY A 556 -20.19 -30.59 12.08
N GLU A 557 -20.17 -29.27 12.27
CA GLU A 557 -21.21 -28.36 11.82
C GLU A 557 -21.45 -28.30 10.30
N HIS A 558 -22.62 -27.76 9.93
CA HIS A 558 -22.98 -27.50 8.55
C HIS A 558 -22.14 -26.35 7.96
N PRO A 559 -21.65 -26.49 6.70
CA PRO A 559 -20.94 -25.42 6.03
C PRO A 559 -21.78 -24.15 5.88
N LEU A 560 -21.15 -23.00 6.06
CA LEU A 560 -21.76 -21.70 5.83
C LEU A 560 -22.07 -21.50 4.33
N SER A 561 -23.07 -20.66 4.00
CA SER A 561 -23.33 -20.31 2.61
C SER A 561 -22.14 -19.60 1.98
N LYS A 562 -21.87 -19.88 0.70
CA LYS A 562 -20.75 -19.25 -0.03
C LYS A 562 -20.89 -17.73 -0.16
N LYS A 563 -22.10 -17.18 0.03
CA LYS A 563 -22.41 -15.75 -0.05
C LYS A 563 -22.17 -14.99 1.25
N GLU A 564 -22.05 -15.70 2.37
CA GLU A 564 -21.89 -15.08 3.69
C GLU A 564 -20.42 -14.80 4.00
N ASN A 565 -20.18 -13.83 4.89
CA ASN A 565 -18.82 -13.44 5.29
C ASN A 565 -18.31 -14.38 6.41
N PRO A 566 -17.21 -15.12 6.19
CA PRO A 566 -16.65 -16.02 7.20
C PRO A 566 -16.15 -15.28 8.45
N LEU A 567 -15.68 -14.03 8.32
CA LEU A 567 -15.17 -13.24 9.44
C LEU A 567 -16.30 -12.82 10.40
N SER A 568 -17.45 -12.45 9.85
CA SER A 568 -18.66 -12.16 10.65
C SER A 568 -19.14 -13.40 11.41
N TRP A 569 -19.04 -14.58 10.81
CA TRP A 569 -19.37 -15.83 11.48
C TRP A 569 -18.44 -16.11 12.66
N TRP A 570 -17.13 -15.93 12.47
CA TRP A 570 -16.16 -16.10 13.54
C TRP A 570 -16.33 -15.08 14.66
N LYS A 571 -16.66 -13.83 14.34
CA LYS A 571 -16.97 -12.79 15.34
C LYS A 571 -18.08 -13.21 16.30
N VAL A 572 -19.16 -13.80 15.76
CA VAL A 572 -20.30 -14.27 16.56
C VAL A 572 -19.96 -15.55 17.33
N ASN A 573 -19.15 -16.44 16.75
CA ASN A 573 -18.84 -17.75 17.31
C ASN A 573 -17.52 -17.81 18.08
N ALA A 574 -16.80 -16.70 18.24
CA ALA A 574 -15.51 -16.64 18.93
C ALA A 574 -15.60 -17.13 20.39
N ALA A 575 -16.70 -16.82 21.07
CA ALA A 575 -16.95 -17.30 22.44
C ALA A 575 -17.18 -18.82 22.51
N ARG A 576 -17.73 -19.42 21.44
CA ARG A 576 -17.96 -20.86 21.34
C ARG A 576 -16.69 -21.63 20.94
N TYR A 577 -15.82 -20.99 20.17
CA TYR A 577 -14.58 -21.54 19.66
C TYR A 577 -13.38 -20.62 20.01
N PRO A 578 -13.03 -20.49 21.30
CA PRO A 578 -12.04 -19.51 21.75
C PRO A 578 -10.61 -19.82 21.28
N THR A 579 -10.26 -21.10 21.07
CA THR A 579 -8.92 -21.48 20.62
C THR A 579 -8.83 -21.40 19.10
N LEU A 580 -9.85 -21.92 18.41
CA LEU A 580 -9.88 -21.93 16.94
C LEU A 580 -10.10 -20.55 16.36
N SER A 581 -10.78 -19.64 17.06
CA SER A 581 -10.96 -18.26 16.59
C SER A 581 -9.63 -17.52 16.51
N LYS A 582 -8.73 -17.67 17.50
CA LYS A 582 -7.36 -17.13 17.43
C LYS A 582 -6.55 -17.73 16.28
N LEU A 583 -6.70 -19.04 16.07
CA LEU A 583 -6.07 -19.71 14.95
C LEU A 583 -6.62 -19.18 13.60
N ALA A 584 -7.94 -19.03 13.49
CA ALA A 584 -8.60 -18.47 12.32
C ALA A 584 -8.13 -17.05 12.04
N GLN A 585 -7.96 -16.20 13.07
CA GLN A 585 -7.39 -14.87 12.90
C GLN A 585 -5.99 -14.89 12.27
N SER A 586 -5.20 -15.92 12.58
CA SER A 586 -3.82 -16.07 12.11
C SER A 586 -3.71 -16.48 10.66
N PHE A 587 -4.64 -17.29 10.14
CA PHE A 587 -4.58 -17.80 8.77
C PHE A 587 -5.51 -17.07 7.80
N LEU A 588 -6.65 -16.55 8.26
CA LEU A 588 -7.63 -15.88 7.40
C LEU A 588 -7.21 -14.46 7.01
N CYS A 589 -6.23 -13.86 7.71
CA CYS A 589 -5.66 -12.58 7.34
C CYS A 589 -4.70 -12.65 6.13
N ILE A 590 -4.27 -13.84 5.74
CA ILE A 590 -3.32 -14.03 4.64
C ILE A 590 -4.05 -13.78 3.31
N PRO A 591 -3.61 -12.83 2.47
CA PRO A 591 -4.20 -12.63 1.16
C PRO A 591 -3.72 -13.68 0.15
N ALA A 592 -4.55 -13.99 -0.84
CA ALA A 592 -4.18 -14.88 -1.93
C ALA A 592 -3.27 -14.22 -2.99
N THR A 593 -3.17 -12.89 -2.98
CA THR A 593 -2.50 -12.11 -4.02
C THR A 593 -1.59 -11.04 -3.41
N SER A 594 -0.51 -10.73 -4.14
CA SER A 594 0.35 -9.55 -3.89
C SER A 594 -0.24 -8.27 -4.51
N THR A 595 -1.46 -8.31 -5.05
CA THR A 595 -2.16 -7.15 -5.64
C THR A 595 -2.26 -5.92 -4.71
N PRO A 596 -2.33 -6.05 -3.37
CA PRO A 596 -2.17 -4.89 -2.50
C PRO A 596 -0.89 -4.09 -2.76
N SER A 597 0.24 -4.77 -2.92
CA SER A 597 1.51 -4.16 -3.31
C SER A 597 1.49 -3.66 -4.77
N GLU A 598 0.77 -4.32 -5.70
CA GLU A 598 0.64 -3.82 -7.09
C GLU A 598 -0.17 -2.50 -7.18
N ARG A 599 -1.21 -2.32 -6.34
CA ARG A 599 -1.96 -1.06 -6.25
C ARG A 599 -1.08 0.07 -5.70
N LEU A 600 -0.27 -0.28 -4.71
CA LEU A 600 0.80 0.55 -4.15
C LEU A 600 1.70 1.09 -5.27
N PHE A 601 1.98 0.30 -6.30
CA PHE A 601 2.83 0.70 -7.43
C PHE A 601 2.12 1.52 -8.49
N SER A 602 0.82 1.30 -8.68
CA SER A 602 0.02 2.20 -9.52
C SER A 602 -0.05 3.60 -8.89
N ALA A 603 -0.19 3.65 -7.57
CA ALA A 603 -0.07 4.87 -6.77
C ALA A 603 1.34 5.49 -6.86
N ALA A 604 2.38 4.73 -6.55
CA ALA A 604 3.77 5.18 -6.59
C ALA A 604 4.21 5.61 -8.01
N GLY A 605 3.77 4.92 -9.06
CA GLY A 605 4.04 5.28 -10.46
C GLY A 605 3.40 6.61 -10.88
N ASN A 606 2.26 6.99 -10.30
CA ASN A 606 1.69 8.32 -10.49
C ASN A 606 2.55 9.41 -9.80
N ILE A 607 3.18 9.08 -8.65
CA ILE A 607 4.11 9.97 -7.95
C ILE A 607 5.45 10.06 -8.70
N ALA A 608 6.02 8.93 -9.12
CA ALA A 608 7.30 8.83 -9.84
C ALA A 608 7.14 9.07 -11.37
N SER A 609 6.28 10.01 -11.75
CA SER A 609 6.02 10.36 -13.15
C SER A 609 7.01 11.41 -13.68
N LYS A 610 7.15 11.56 -15.01
CA LYS A 610 8.07 12.51 -15.66
C LYS A 610 7.91 13.97 -15.20
N ARG A 611 6.73 14.37 -14.71
CA ARG A 611 6.47 15.72 -14.15
C ARG A 611 6.97 15.90 -12.70
N ARG A 612 7.39 14.83 -12.04
CA ARG A 612 7.77 14.78 -10.61
C ARG A 612 9.14 14.14 -10.36
N ALA A 613 9.96 14.02 -11.40
CA ALA A 613 11.32 13.47 -11.34
C ALA A 613 12.30 14.25 -10.44
N SER A 614 11.85 15.30 -9.73
CA SER A 614 12.67 16.06 -8.78
C SER A 614 12.43 15.69 -7.31
N LEU A 615 11.52 14.76 -7.00
CA LEU A 615 11.36 14.22 -5.65
C LEU A 615 12.48 13.19 -5.40
N SER A 616 13.11 13.22 -4.23
CA SER A 616 13.99 12.11 -3.86
C SER A 616 13.16 10.85 -3.65
N SER A 617 13.80 9.69 -3.85
CA SER A 617 13.19 8.37 -3.65
C SER A 617 12.57 8.21 -2.25
N GLU A 618 13.19 8.80 -1.22
CA GLU A 618 12.66 8.85 0.15
C GLU A 618 11.32 9.61 0.25
N HIS A 619 11.18 10.75 -0.41
CA HIS A 619 9.91 11.50 -0.41
C HIS A 619 8.82 10.77 -1.21
N VAL A 620 9.21 9.99 -2.23
CA VAL A 620 8.29 9.11 -2.96
C VAL A 620 7.76 8.01 -2.04
N ASP A 621 8.63 7.38 -1.24
CA ASP A 621 8.24 6.40 -0.23
C ASP A 621 7.27 7.03 0.79
N MET A 622 7.61 8.17 1.38
CA MET A 622 6.75 8.84 2.38
C MET A 622 5.37 9.21 1.83
N LEU A 623 5.29 9.78 0.62
CA LEU A 623 4.01 10.11 -0.02
C LEU A 623 3.18 8.87 -0.31
N THR A 624 3.83 7.83 -0.82
CA THR A 624 3.16 6.56 -1.12
C THR A 624 2.65 5.90 0.16
N PHE A 625 3.46 5.88 1.21
CA PHE A 625 3.10 5.39 2.54
C PHE A 625 1.90 6.14 3.11
N LEU A 626 1.90 7.48 3.08
CA LEU A 626 0.80 8.29 3.58
C LEU A 626 -0.48 8.09 2.76
N HIS A 627 -0.36 7.98 1.43
CA HIS A 627 -1.51 7.73 0.55
C HIS A 627 -2.12 6.35 0.78
N CYS A 628 -1.30 5.32 0.87
CA CYS A 628 -1.78 3.95 1.09
C CYS A 628 -2.34 3.77 2.51
N ASN A 629 -1.88 4.57 3.47
CA ASN A 629 -2.39 4.59 4.83
C ASN A 629 -3.35 5.78 5.11
N HIS A 630 -4.01 6.32 4.08
CA HIS A 630 -4.87 7.50 4.23
C HIS A 630 -6.02 7.32 5.24
N ARG A 631 -6.44 6.08 5.52
CA ARG A 631 -7.45 5.77 6.54
C ARG A 631 -6.99 6.13 7.97
N LEU A 632 -5.69 6.31 8.19
CA LEU A 632 -5.09 6.67 9.48
C LEU A 632 -4.83 8.19 9.64
N LEU A 633 -5.07 8.98 8.58
CA LEU A 633 -4.74 10.41 8.49
C LEU A 633 -5.56 11.32 9.42
#